data_AF-A0A154NWH0-F1
#
_entry.id   AF-A0A154NWH0-F1
#
_cell.length_a   1.000
_cell.length_b   1.000
_cell.length_c   1.000
_cell.angle_alpha   90.00
_cell.angle_beta   90.00
_cell.angle_gamma   90.00
#
_symmetry.space_group_name_H-M   'P 1'
#
loop_
_entity.id
_entity.type
_entity.pdbx_description
1 polymer ?
#
loop_
_entity_poly.entity_id
_entity_poly.type
_entity_poly.pdbx_seq_one_letter_code
_entity_poly.pdbx_strand_id
1 'polypeptide(L)'
;MPSVPCTYTNETCPSPEQRPTSRNVLHERIGETMAAHLSRPMETSSVLKRPPLPPCIIKRPNSRLLMLDSSSTRSPSPCSLSSNLSYRSRSLSILSGRPNSRLDSLTHFSTPPRRIYPLENVAPHAIEDAIAKEQAPVVFDASLNFVLGCEKQRVRQSFRPTASHLEPTTASSYLTSKISQFLQRTDHIMDEWRSLGHKNEAENALSLQSSPRRMDRSRSGVGRSQSATNIMIRGFQYYSRADSVAKSSCSRRSLSRASEDRTISDSIGQELSEMSAEFAEEHSTSTLAAERINAETSERLRLEKELQDVTETNKNLQQATERLEMELLYARAADLNGIVSDVEDGEDGGVYKQRYEHAVRELEFTKRKMAQQHEDDLEQLVGLKKQLEKKLTDAYEEVEEQRQVVGQWKRRVQKLNGEMHDVRLLLEEQTARNNLLEKKQRKFDSEMQNLLNDIRQEKAQREKLAREKEIALAEKFTIEQNLSDARLEIEIKEERLRTLSHELEELTFGGKTEEEVAQLKKAKHELEKRVKDQEEELDDLAGQVQLLEQAKLRLEMNFEQQRKEMRKEMQQRDDELEDIRGNVLKKVKALESQLENEYEERTILLREKHELERRVVAIEDQDRTDRAAEAETVYRLKRDLKRTKVLLRDAQTMLERSKSDSTGKAALRQLKNQIEDAECARAAAIKAKQAIEQELNETQASLEEALRQRSEAEDRANVANRERTDLLSQLEENEEELAEVSESYLLLNSQLSAEQGQLQEAQVQIVALETEKNSLKDQLSELTQRLESVEQLGDPTANSLATRRLEFRAKELESKLELEQTTRARLETQITRLKENVEKLQIESASLKTKVQTAQESARRLQRSLREAREEAASALTREQESTRARRELEKCLEAAEAETKVAKDDLRLALQRIDDLQSAIQGDLDLDCSEEATTENSDR
;
A
#
# COMPACT_ATOMS: atom_id res chain seq x y z
N MET A 1 39.03 49.48 22.46
CA MET A 1 40.10 50.52 22.49
C MET A 1 41.23 50.07 21.57
N PRO A 2 41.89 50.99 20.84
CA PRO A 2 41.56 51.08 19.41
C PRO A 2 42.78 51.27 18.46
N SER A 3 42.48 51.65 17.20
CA SER A 3 43.35 52.25 16.15
C SER A 3 44.29 51.31 15.37
N VAL A 4 44.42 51.29 14.01
CA VAL A 4 44.41 52.31 12.89
C VAL A 4 45.83 52.85 12.58
N PRO A 5 46.27 53.03 11.30
CA PRO A 5 45.92 52.39 10.01
C PRO A 5 47.19 52.09 9.13
N CYS A 6 47.02 51.85 7.82
CA CYS A 6 47.91 52.46 6.79
C CYS A 6 47.24 52.52 5.40
N THR A 7 47.70 53.42 4.52
CA THR A 7 47.14 53.71 3.16
C THR A 7 48.24 53.76 2.10
N TYR A 8 47.92 53.57 0.81
CA TYR A 8 48.31 54.49 -0.30
C TYR A 8 47.69 54.06 -1.66
N THR A 9 47.83 54.93 -2.67
CA THR A 9 47.32 54.84 -4.07
C THR A 9 48.49 55.20 -5.04
N ASN A 10 48.41 55.32 -6.37
CA ASN A 10 47.32 55.61 -7.33
C ASN A 10 47.74 55.19 -8.78
N GLU A 11 47.01 55.65 -9.81
CA GLU A 11 47.42 55.86 -11.23
C GLU A 11 47.38 54.67 -12.23
N THR A 12 47.35 54.84 -13.58
CA THR A 12 46.55 55.71 -14.50
C THR A 12 46.53 55.04 -15.92
N CYS A 13 45.52 55.32 -16.76
CA CYS A 13 45.41 54.99 -18.21
C CYS A 13 46.54 55.63 -19.09
N PRO A 14 46.73 55.32 -20.42
CA PRO A 14 45.72 54.89 -21.42
C PRO A 14 46.15 53.89 -22.54
N SER A 15 45.20 53.60 -23.46
CA SER A 15 45.34 52.84 -24.73
C SER A 15 45.93 53.71 -25.88
N PRO A 16 46.28 53.17 -27.08
CA PRO A 16 45.40 52.46 -28.06
C PRO A 16 46.11 51.24 -28.75
N GLU A 17 45.82 50.67 -29.93
CA GLU A 17 44.85 50.88 -31.05
C GLU A 17 44.66 49.59 -31.93
N GLN A 18 43.84 49.68 -32.98
CA GLN A 18 43.77 48.88 -34.23
C GLN A 18 43.17 47.45 -34.27
N ARG A 19 42.61 47.13 -35.45
CA ARG A 19 41.69 46.04 -35.87
C ARG A 19 42.11 45.55 -37.28
N PRO A 20 41.50 44.53 -37.94
CA PRO A 20 40.19 43.85 -37.73
C PRO A 20 40.38 42.31 -37.56
N THR A 21 39.58 41.31 -38.00
CA THR A 21 38.37 41.06 -38.84
C THR A 21 37.91 39.60 -38.56
N SER A 22 36.69 39.06 -38.80
CA SER A 22 35.34 39.55 -39.17
C SER A 22 34.30 38.41 -38.98
N ARG A 23 33.00 38.73 -38.83
CA ARG A 23 31.84 37.79 -38.75
C ARG A 23 31.84 36.86 -37.50
N ASN A 24 30.73 36.43 -36.89
CA ASN A 24 29.28 36.67 -37.03
C ASN A 24 28.60 36.29 -35.67
N VAL A 25 27.35 36.64 -35.31
CA VAL A 25 26.29 37.44 -35.96
C VAL A 25 25.64 38.40 -34.93
N LEU A 26 24.33 38.33 -34.61
CA LEU A 26 23.61 39.31 -33.76
C LEU A 26 22.45 38.71 -32.92
N HIS A 27 22.10 39.43 -31.84
CA HIS A 27 20.92 39.24 -30.99
C HIS A 27 19.64 39.87 -31.60
N GLU A 28 18.51 39.17 -31.44
CA GLU A 28 17.35 39.61 -30.63
C GLU A 28 17.12 41.13 -30.39
N ARG A 29 15.93 41.67 -30.73
CA ARG A 29 14.95 42.30 -29.79
C ARG A 29 13.72 42.99 -30.44
N ILE A 30 12.54 42.72 -29.84
CA ILE A 30 11.39 43.61 -29.52
C ILE A 30 10.57 44.32 -30.64
N GLY A 31 9.25 44.08 -30.61
CA GLY A 31 8.16 45.05 -30.89
C GLY A 31 7.73 45.26 -32.36
N GLU A 32 6.50 45.72 -32.66
CA GLU A 32 5.24 45.77 -31.87
C GLU A 32 4.02 46.05 -32.80
N THR A 33 2.79 45.79 -32.33
CA THR A 33 1.48 46.37 -32.79
C THR A 33 0.82 46.06 -34.17
N MET A 34 -0.52 45.89 -34.10
CA MET A 34 -1.59 46.41 -35.00
C MET A 34 -1.94 45.82 -36.40
N ALA A 35 -3.00 44.98 -36.40
CA ALA A 35 -4.33 45.22 -37.01
C ALA A 35 -4.67 45.02 -38.52
N ALA A 36 -6.00 44.86 -38.73
CA ALA A 36 -6.84 45.16 -39.92
C ALA A 36 -7.20 44.08 -40.99
N HIS A 37 -8.40 43.48 -40.79
CA HIS A 37 -9.57 43.46 -41.71
C HIS A 37 -9.68 42.62 -43.03
N LEU A 38 -10.93 42.15 -43.27
CA LEU A 38 -11.58 41.68 -44.52
C LEU A 38 -11.15 40.26 -45.05
N SER A 39 -11.99 39.44 -45.72
CA SER A 39 -13.39 39.57 -46.18
C SER A 39 -14.15 38.23 -46.32
N ARG A 40 -15.45 38.26 -46.71
CA ARG A 40 -16.40 37.11 -46.89
C ARG A 40 -16.66 36.80 -48.40
N PRO A 41 -17.17 35.62 -48.83
CA PRO A 41 -18.63 35.28 -48.95
C PRO A 41 -18.95 33.82 -48.47
N MET A 42 -20.18 33.28 -48.27
CA MET A 42 -21.55 33.35 -48.86
C MET A 42 -21.74 32.57 -50.18
N GLU A 43 -22.85 31.84 -50.47
CA GLU A 43 -24.17 31.61 -49.79
C GLU A 43 -24.40 30.10 -49.40
N THR A 44 -25.52 29.33 -49.51
CA THR A 44 -26.93 29.45 -50.04
C THR A 44 -27.88 28.37 -49.43
N SER A 45 -29.22 28.56 -49.58
CA SER A 45 -30.39 27.61 -49.59
C SER A 45 -30.39 26.27 -48.78
N SER A 46 -31.30 25.89 -47.85
CA SER A 46 -32.80 25.97 -47.67
C SER A 46 -33.58 24.74 -48.22
N VAL A 47 -34.71 24.20 -47.67
CA VAL A 47 -35.68 24.69 -46.63
C VAL A 47 -36.65 23.58 -46.07
N LEU A 48 -37.25 23.79 -44.86
CA LEU A 48 -38.46 23.15 -44.23
C LEU A 48 -38.47 21.60 -43.95
N LYS A 49 -38.99 21.05 -42.81
CA LYS A 49 -40.30 21.22 -42.12
C LYS A 49 -40.26 20.85 -40.59
N ARG A 50 -41.41 20.89 -39.88
CA ARG A 50 -41.68 20.71 -38.41
C ARG A 50 -43.00 19.89 -38.20
N PRO A 51 -43.56 19.57 -36.99
CA PRO A 51 -43.08 19.43 -35.60
C PRO A 51 -43.58 18.07 -34.94
N PRO A 52 -44.14 17.97 -33.70
CA PRO A 52 -43.51 17.89 -32.34
C PRO A 52 -43.90 16.63 -31.49
N LEU A 53 -43.44 16.56 -30.22
CA LEU A 53 -44.03 15.76 -29.11
C LEU A 53 -44.27 16.63 -27.84
N PRO A 54 -45.13 16.21 -26.87
CA PRO A 54 -45.67 17.07 -25.79
C PRO A 54 -45.05 16.87 -24.38
N PRO A 55 -45.36 17.74 -23.39
CA PRO A 55 -44.80 17.71 -22.03
C PRO A 55 -45.66 16.97 -20.97
N CYS A 56 -45.07 16.74 -19.79
CA CYS A 56 -45.76 16.25 -18.58
C CYS A 56 -45.98 17.38 -17.55
N ILE A 57 -47.10 17.43 -16.82
CA ILE A 57 -47.21 18.19 -15.55
C ILE A 57 -48.42 17.79 -14.64
N ILE A 58 -48.11 17.47 -13.38
CA ILE A 58 -48.85 17.65 -12.10
C ILE A 58 -50.35 17.25 -11.97
N LYS A 59 -50.67 16.34 -11.01
CA LYS A 59 -51.56 16.62 -9.84
C LYS A 59 -51.59 15.53 -8.73
N ARG A 60 -51.88 15.99 -7.51
CA ARG A 60 -52.03 15.33 -6.18
C ARG A 60 -52.94 16.28 -5.33
N PRO A 61 -53.41 15.98 -4.09
CA PRO A 61 -53.51 14.73 -3.32
C PRO A 61 -54.91 14.57 -2.63
N ASN A 62 -54.95 14.00 -1.41
CA ASN A 62 -56.00 14.02 -0.34
C ASN A 62 -57.11 12.93 -0.33
N SER A 63 -57.55 12.38 0.82
CA SER A 63 -57.03 12.43 2.22
C SER A 63 -57.74 11.45 3.20
N ARG A 64 -57.24 11.34 4.45
CA ARG A 64 -57.87 10.76 5.69
C ARG A 64 -57.83 9.21 5.82
N LEU A 65 -57.88 8.58 7.01
CA LEU A 65 -58.19 9.04 8.40
C LEU A 65 -57.46 8.19 9.50
N LEU A 66 -57.10 8.81 10.65
CA LEU A 66 -56.96 8.39 12.09
C LEU A 66 -56.95 6.87 12.51
N MET A 67 -56.47 6.38 13.69
CA MET A 67 -55.67 6.84 14.87
C MET A 67 -55.43 5.63 15.82
N LEU A 68 -54.34 5.62 16.62
CA LEU A 68 -54.35 5.49 18.11
C LEU A 68 -52.93 5.45 18.74
N ASP A 69 -52.80 5.85 20.00
CA ASP A 69 -51.58 5.79 20.82
C ASP A 69 -51.37 4.44 21.55
N SER A 70 -50.13 4.10 21.96
CA SER A 70 -49.71 4.15 23.39
C SER A 70 -48.34 3.51 23.73
N SER A 71 -47.45 4.34 24.31
CA SER A 71 -46.50 4.11 25.42
C SER A 71 -45.60 2.83 25.55
N SER A 72 -44.31 3.13 25.82
CA SER A 72 -43.47 2.56 26.90
C SER A 72 -42.57 1.31 26.73
N THR A 73 -41.27 1.60 26.61
CA THR A 73 -40.14 1.07 27.43
C THR A 73 -39.57 -0.36 27.22
N ARG A 74 -38.29 -0.47 27.59
CA ARG A 74 -37.50 -1.68 27.93
C ARG A 74 -36.92 -2.54 26.80
N SER A 75 -35.67 -2.22 26.46
CA SER A 75 -34.55 -3.18 26.35
C SER A 75 -34.48 -4.10 27.60
N PRO A 76 -33.85 -5.29 27.52
CA PRO A 76 -32.39 -5.37 27.39
C PRO A 76 -31.87 -6.37 26.35
N SER A 77 -30.54 -6.44 26.27
CA SER A 77 -29.74 -7.03 25.19
C SER A 77 -29.42 -8.55 25.42
N PRO A 78 -28.55 -9.25 24.66
CA PRO A 78 -28.91 -10.58 24.16
C PRO A 78 -28.06 -11.75 24.70
N CYS A 79 -28.50 -12.99 24.43
CA CYS A 79 -27.65 -14.18 24.47
C CYS A 79 -28.06 -15.22 23.40
N SER A 80 -27.16 -15.37 22.44
CA SER A 80 -26.70 -16.63 21.83
C SER A 80 -27.50 -17.91 22.06
N LEU A 81 -28.09 -18.44 20.98
CA LEU A 81 -28.25 -19.89 20.80
C LEU A 81 -27.82 -20.30 19.40
N SER A 82 -26.68 -20.98 19.32
CA SER A 82 -26.27 -21.74 18.14
C SER A 82 -27.01 -23.08 18.10
N SER A 83 -27.47 -23.48 16.92
CA SER A 83 -28.03 -24.81 16.68
C SER A 83 -26.98 -25.73 16.08
N ASN A 84 -26.79 -26.92 16.67
CA ASN A 84 -26.65 -28.14 15.87
C ASN A 84 -26.89 -29.43 16.69
N LEU A 85 -27.06 -30.52 15.96
CA LEU A 85 -27.80 -31.71 16.39
C LEU A 85 -27.08 -32.58 17.45
N SER A 86 -27.89 -33.19 18.33
CA SER A 86 -27.44 -34.27 19.21
C SER A 86 -27.28 -35.60 18.47
N TYR A 87 -26.41 -36.47 19.00
CA TYR A 87 -26.69 -37.91 19.01
C TYR A 87 -26.55 -38.50 20.43
N ARG A 88 -27.35 -39.52 20.74
CA ARG A 88 -27.39 -40.21 22.05
C ARG A 88 -26.18 -41.15 22.18
N SER A 89 -25.66 -41.46 23.38
CA SER A 89 -26.36 -42.32 24.35
C SER A 89 -25.65 -42.48 25.71
N ARG A 90 -26.48 -42.70 26.75
CA ARG A 90 -26.26 -43.55 27.96
C ARG A 90 -24.91 -43.41 28.70
N SER A 91 -24.81 -42.66 29.80
CA SER A 91 -25.41 -42.86 31.15
C SER A 91 -24.73 -43.91 32.04
N LEU A 92 -24.15 -43.48 33.16
CA LEU A 92 -24.48 -43.94 34.52
C LEU A 92 -23.84 -43.01 35.58
N SER A 93 -24.26 -43.12 36.84
CA SER A 93 -23.85 -42.29 37.99
C SER A 93 -23.79 -43.14 39.28
N ILE A 94 -23.68 -42.51 40.47
CA ILE A 94 -23.41 -43.06 41.84
C ILE A 94 -21.90 -43.10 42.12
N LEU A 95 -21.29 -42.41 43.11
CA LEU A 95 -21.58 -42.03 44.52
C LEU A 95 -21.03 -42.98 45.60
N SER A 96 -20.03 -42.48 46.34
CA SER A 96 -19.76 -42.66 47.79
C SER A 96 -19.62 -44.06 48.42
N GLY A 97 -18.48 -44.32 49.09
CA GLY A 97 -18.33 -45.44 50.04
C GLY A 97 -16.92 -45.63 50.63
N ARG A 98 -16.73 -45.31 51.92
CA ARG A 98 -15.63 -45.80 52.81
C ARG A 98 -16.18 -46.97 53.69
N PRO A 99 -15.42 -47.73 54.54
CA PRO A 99 -14.06 -47.49 55.07
C PRO A 99 -13.15 -48.75 55.30
N ASN A 100 -12.00 -48.51 55.98
CA ASN A 100 -11.27 -49.39 56.93
C ASN A 100 -10.26 -50.49 56.50
N SER A 101 -8.96 -50.11 56.55
CA SER A 101 -8.00 -50.47 57.65
C SER A 101 -6.75 -51.33 57.33
N ARG A 102 -5.67 -51.05 58.10
CA ARG A 102 -4.32 -51.67 58.17
C ARG A 102 -3.41 -51.31 56.96
N LEU A 103 -2.33 -50.53 57.16
CA LEU A 103 -0.99 -50.90 57.68
C LEU A 103 -0.27 -51.83 56.68
N ASP A 104 0.89 -51.49 56.10
CA ASP A 104 2.08 -50.89 56.76
C ASP A 104 2.90 -49.84 55.94
N SER A 105 3.82 -49.19 56.67
CA SER A 105 5.08 -48.51 56.23
C SER A 105 5.07 -47.15 55.50
N LEU A 106 6.00 -46.30 55.98
CA LEU A 106 6.67 -45.15 55.32
C LEU A 106 5.83 -43.89 54.99
N THR A 107 5.24 -43.34 56.04
CA THR A 107 5.37 -41.92 56.48
C THR A 107 5.15 -40.76 55.48
N HIS A 108 4.13 -39.96 55.80
CA HIS A 108 3.67 -38.76 55.09
C HIS A 108 4.47 -37.46 55.35
N PHE A 109 4.52 -36.61 54.31
CA PHE A 109 4.23 -35.16 54.27
C PHE A 109 4.58 -34.18 55.43
N SER A 110 5.08 -33.02 54.98
CA SER A 110 4.74 -31.65 55.41
C SER A 110 5.45 -31.00 56.62
N THR A 111 5.68 -29.69 56.42
CA THR A 111 6.12 -28.58 57.29
C THR A 111 5.60 -28.59 58.74
N PRO A 112 6.22 -27.87 59.71
CA PRO A 112 7.20 -26.76 59.63
C PRO A 112 8.49 -27.11 60.46
N PRO A 113 9.29 -26.23 61.14
CA PRO A 113 9.30 -24.76 61.29
C PRO A 113 10.70 -24.06 61.27
N ARG A 114 10.70 -22.80 61.73
CA ARG A 114 11.79 -21.90 62.16
C ARG A 114 13.11 -22.59 62.61
N ARG A 115 14.27 -22.09 62.14
CA ARG A 115 15.56 -22.27 62.84
C ARG A 115 15.84 -21.15 63.84
N ILE A 116 16.40 -21.54 64.98
CA ILE A 116 17.00 -20.67 66.00
C ILE A 116 18.53 -20.80 65.86
N TYR A 117 19.29 -19.74 66.12
CA TYR A 117 20.76 -19.79 66.18
C TYR A 117 21.25 -20.40 67.50
N PRO A 118 22.21 -21.35 67.45
CA PRO A 118 23.12 -21.61 68.56
C PRO A 118 24.45 -20.86 68.37
N LEU A 119 25.07 -20.43 69.47
CA LEU A 119 26.50 -20.12 69.53
C LEU A 119 27.26 -21.41 69.91
N GLU A 120 28.52 -21.55 69.51
CA GLU A 120 29.70 -21.37 70.41
C GLU A 120 31.03 -21.69 69.68
N ASN A 121 32.15 -21.39 70.36
CA ASN A 121 33.51 -21.41 69.79
C ASN A 121 34.23 -22.76 69.97
N VAL A 122 35.02 -23.16 68.97
CA VAL A 122 36.36 -23.74 69.17
C VAL A 122 37.28 -23.21 68.06
N ALA A 123 38.55 -22.97 68.39
CA ALA A 123 39.66 -22.60 67.50
C ALA A 123 40.93 -23.37 67.99
N PRO A 124 42.10 -23.39 67.28
CA PRO A 124 42.49 -22.59 66.12
C PRO A 124 43.17 -23.38 64.96
N HIS A 125 43.68 -22.64 63.96
CA HIS A 125 44.56 -23.06 62.84
C HIS A 125 43.90 -23.88 61.70
N ALA A 126 44.23 -23.67 60.41
CA ALA A 126 45.01 -22.59 59.78
C ALA A 126 44.65 -22.43 58.28
N ILE A 127 44.80 -21.19 57.78
CA ILE A 127 45.04 -20.76 56.38
C ILE A 127 44.66 -21.75 55.25
N GLU A 128 43.41 -21.70 54.78
CA GLU A 128 42.98 -21.74 53.36
C GLU A 128 41.45 -21.83 53.27
N ASP A 129 40.75 -20.68 53.14
CA ASP A 129 39.41 -20.55 52.52
C ASP A 129 38.89 -19.10 52.65
N ALA A 130 39.13 -18.27 51.63
CA ALA A 130 38.80 -16.84 51.65
C ALA A 130 38.05 -16.33 50.40
N ILE A 131 37.48 -17.23 49.58
CA ILE A 131 36.83 -16.90 48.29
C ILE A 131 35.39 -17.46 48.23
N ALA A 132 34.71 -17.59 49.37
CA ALA A 132 33.40 -18.26 49.49
C ALA A 132 32.29 -17.37 50.12
N LYS A 133 32.39 -16.04 50.00
CA LYS A 133 31.39 -15.08 50.55
C LYS A 133 31.14 -13.86 49.66
N GLU A 134 30.68 -14.07 48.43
CA GLU A 134 30.19 -12.99 47.55
C GLU A 134 28.88 -13.38 46.84
N GLN A 135 27.86 -13.73 47.63
CA GLN A 135 26.46 -13.79 47.17
C GLN A 135 25.50 -13.73 48.37
N ALA A 136 24.84 -12.59 48.52
CA ALA A 136 23.64 -12.42 49.33
C ALA A 136 22.57 -11.76 48.43
N PRO A 137 21.31 -12.22 48.46
CA PRO A 137 20.29 -11.70 47.55
C PRO A 137 19.94 -10.26 47.89
N VAL A 138 19.97 -9.38 46.88
CA VAL A 138 19.40 -8.04 46.96
C VAL A 138 17.87 -8.17 46.92
N VAL A 139 17.19 -7.55 47.88
CA VAL A 139 15.72 -7.53 47.95
C VAL A 139 15.23 -6.14 47.53
N PHE A 140 14.43 -6.11 46.47
CA PHE A 140 13.64 -4.95 46.06
C PHE A 140 12.20 -5.12 46.52
N ASP A 141 11.51 -4.01 46.80
CA ASP A 141 10.06 -4.03 47.00
C ASP A 141 9.28 -4.00 45.67
N ALA A 142 7.95 -4.07 45.74
CA ALA A 142 7.07 -4.03 44.57
C ALA A 142 7.05 -2.68 43.81
N SER A 143 7.82 -1.69 44.29
CA SER A 143 8.08 -0.40 43.63
C SER A 143 9.54 -0.24 43.20
N LEU A 144 10.32 -1.32 43.22
CA LEU A 144 11.75 -1.38 42.86
C LEU A 144 12.68 -0.52 43.74
N ASN A 145 12.24 -0.18 44.97
CA ASN A 145 13.09 0.53 45.93
C ASN A 145 13.96 -0.44 46.75
N PHE A 146 15.12 0.05 47.19
CA PHE A 146 16.17 -0.73 47.86
C PHE A 146 16.07 -0.59 49.39
N VAL A 147 15.93 -1.70 50.13
CA VAL A 147 15.59 -1.67 51.56
C VAL A 147 16.69 -2.27 52.45
N LEU A 148 17.60 -1.40 52.90
CA LEU A 148 18.73 -1.65 53.84
C LEU A 148 19.77 -2.70 53.40
N GLY A 149 21.06 -2.53 53.70
CA GLY A 149 21.73 -1.37 54.27
C GLY A 149 23.18 -1.68 54.65
N CYS A 150 24.14 -0.96 54.05
CA CYS A 150 25.56 -1.02 54.42
C CYS A 150 26.28 0.24 53.91
N GLU A 151 26.45 1.26 54.76
CA GLU A 151 27.23 2.44 54.37
C GLU A 151 28.73 2.11 54.30
N LYS A 152 29.38 2.55 53.21
CA LYS A 152 30.85 2.56 53.02
C LYS A 152 31.53 1.18 52.86
N GLN A 153 31.12 0.43 51.84
CA GLN A 153 32.01 -0.55 51.19
C GLN A 153 32.29 -0.13 49.74
N ARG A 154 33.55 0.22 49.43
CA ARG A 154 33.96 0.55 48.05
C ARG A 154 34.12 -0.74 47.24
N VAL A 155 33.10 -1.08 46.46
CA VAL A 155 33.16 -2.18 45.48
C VAL A 155 34.24 -1.87 44.43
N ARG A 156 35.41 -2.52 44.54
CA ARG A 156 36.42 -2.55 43.46
C ARG A 156 36.15 -3.76 42.56
N GLN A 157 35.09 -3.68 41.77
CA GLN A 157 34.83 -4.67 40.71
C GLN A 157 35.90 -4.51 39.63
N SER A 158 36.95 -5.34 39.66
CA SER A 158 38.02 -5.35 38.66
C SER A 158 37.60 -6.07 37.39
N PHE A 159 36.52 -5.60 36.75
CA PHE A 159 36.08 -6.10 35.45
C PHE A 159 37.11 -5.69 34.39
N ARG A 160 37.92 -6.65 33.95
CA ARG A 160 38.62 -6.56 32.66
C ARG A 160 37.64 -7.03 31.58
N PRO A 161 37.36 -6.22 30.54
CA PRO A 161 36.57 -6.67 29.40
C PRO A 161 37.37 -7.69 28.57
N THR A 162 37.28 -8.98 28.94
CA THR A 162 37.76 -10.07 28.10
C THR A 162 36.79 -10.22 26.93
N ALA A 163 37.24 -9.99 25.70
CA ALA A 163 36.43 -10.24 24.52
C ALA A 163 36.07 -11.74 24.46
N SER A 164 34.80 -12.08 24.19
CA SER A 164 34.29 -13.45 24.40
C SER A 164 35.02 -14.56 23.63
N HIS A 165 35.74 -14.23 22.56
CA HIS A 165 36.59 -15.18 21.84
C HIS A 165 37.89 -15.58 22.58
N LEU A 166 38.17 -14.95 23.72
CA LEU A 166 39.31 -15.27 24.61
C LEU A 166 38.85 -16.03 25.86
N GLU A 167 37.55 -16.06 26.17
CA GLU A 167 36.98 -16.82 27.29
C GLU A 167 36.72 -18.28 26.85
N PRO A 168 37.44 -19.29 27.38
CA PRO A 168 37.48 -20.65 26.81
C PRO A 168 36.14 -21.38 26.76
N THR A 169 35.19 -21.03 27.62
CA THR A 169 33.85 -21.62 27.72
C THR A 169 32.84 -21.05 26.72
N THR A 170 33.21 -20.01 25.95
CA THR A 170 32.26 -19.30 25.08
C THR A 170 32.27 -19.83 23.65
N ALA A 171 31.09 -19.92 23.03
CA ALA A 171 30.93 -20.37 21.64
C ALA A 171 31.78 -19.57 20.64
N SER A 172 32.00 -18.27 20.87
CA SER A 172 32.88 -17.42 20.05
C SER A 172 34.37 -17.77 20.20
N SER A 173 34.81 -18.32 21.34
CA SER A 173 36.18 -18.82 21.53
C SER A 173 36.38 -20.15 20.83
N TYR A 174 35.42 -21.07 20.97
CA TYR A 174 35.40 -22.33 20.21
C TYR A 174 35.39 -22.08 18.69
N LEU A 175 34.54 -21.17 18.21
CA LEU A 175 34.49 -20.76 16.81
C LEU A 175 35.82 -20.12 16.34
N THR A 176 36.40 -19.20 17.11
CA THR A 176 37.67 -18.56 16.76
C THR A 176 38.83 -19.56 16.73
N SER A 177 38.84 -20.53 17.66
CA SER A 177 39.80 -21.64 17.67
C SER A 177 39.64 -22.54 16.44
N LYS A 178 38.40 -22.93 16.07
CA LYS A 178 38.12 -23.70 14.86
C LYS A 178 38.49 -22.94 13.58
N ILE A 179 38.24 -21.63 13.50
CA ILE A 179 38.65 -20.77 12.38
C ILE A 179 40.20 -20.69 12.31
N SER A 180 40.88 -20.52 13.44
CA SER A 180 42.35 -20.49 13.47
C SER A 180 42.96 -21.83 13.04
N GLN A 181 42.38 -22.97 13.45
CA GLN A 181 42.80 -24.28 12.96
C GLN A 181 42.47 -24.49 11.48
N PHE A 182 41.33 -23.98 10.98
CA PHE A 182 40.98 -24.04 9.56
C PHE A 182 41.98 -23.24 8.72
N LEU A 183 42.31 -22.01 9.13
CA LEU A 183 43.30 -21.19 8.44
C LEU A 183 44.67 -21.88 8.41
N GLN A 184 45.16 -22.43 9.52
CA GLN A 184 46.39 -23.24 9.53
C GLN A 184 46.31 -24.49 8.63
N ARG A 185 45.13 -25.09 8.45
CA ARG A 185 44.87 -26.18 7.48
C ARG A 185 44.58 -25.67 6.05
N THR A 186 44.77 -24.39 5.74
CA THR A 186 44.61 -23.83 4.39
C THR A 186 45.76 -22.92 3.95
N ASP A 187 46.65 -22.49 4.86
CA ASP A 187 47.87 -21.75 4.50
C ASP A 187 48.76 -22.54 3.52
N HIS A 188 48.86 -23.87 3.67
CA HIS A 188 49.59 -24.72 2.72
C HIS A 188 48.97 -24.71 1.31
N ILE A 189 47.65 -24.55 1.19
CA ILE A 189 46.97 -24.42 -0.12
C ILE A 189 47.35 -23.08 -0.77
N MET A 190 47.53 -22.01 0.02
CA MET A 190 48.03 -20.73 -0.47
C MET A 190 49.51 -20.79 -0.89
N ASP A 191 50.34 -21.53 -0.17
CA ASP A 191 51.74 -21.76 -0.53
C ASP A 191 51.87 -22.63 -1.80
N GLU A 192 51.05 -23.66 -1.96
CA GLU A 192 50.93 -24.41 -3.21
C GLU A 192 50.42 -23.53 -4.36
N TRP A 193 49.44 -22.64 -4.14
CA TRP A 193 48.95 -21.71 -5.16
C TRP A 193 50.05 -20.75 -5.64
N ARG A 194 50.91 -20.28 -4.72
CA ARG A 194 52.11 -19.49 -5.04
C ARG A 194 53.17 -20.33 -5.76
N SER A 195 53.37 -21.59 -5.35
CA SER A 195 54.31 -22.53 -5.97
C SER A 195 53.90 -22.96 -7.39
N LEU A 196 52.59 -22.95 -7.70
CA LEU A 196 52.03 -23.20 -9.02
C LEU A 196 52.13 -21.99 -9.97
N GLY A 197 52.82 -20.91 -9.55
CA GLY A 197 53.15 -19.76 -10.40
C GLY A 197 52.08 -18.67 -10.48
N HIS A 198 50.94 -18.82 -9.81
CA HIS A 198 49.90 -17.78 -9.73
C HIS A 198 50.31 -16.64 -8.78
N LYS A 199 51.20 -15.76 -9.27
CA LYS A 199 51.52 -14.49 -8.61
C LYS A 199 50.33 -13.54 -8.68
N ASN A 200 49.98 -12.93 -7.55
CA ASN A 200 48.98 -11.85 -7.51
C ASN A 200 49.60 -10.57 -8.08
N GLU A 201 48.97 -9.96 -9.09
CA GLU A 201 49.48 -8.73 -9.72
C GLU A 201 49.59 -7.54 -8.73
N ALA A 202 48.90 -7.61 -7.59
CA ALA A 202 48.96 -6.62 -6.51
C ALA A 202 50.29 -6.62 -5.72
N GLU A 203 51.11 -7.68 -5.76
CA GLU A 203 52.39 -7.74 -5.03
C GLU A 203 53.53 -7.03 -5.79
N ASN A 204 53.32 -6.65 -7.06
CA ASN A 204 54.34 -6.11 -7.95
C ASN A 204 54.75 -4.64 -7.67
N ALA A 205 54.21 -4.02 -6.62
CA ALA A 205 54.48 -2.63 -6.25
C ALA A 205 55.54 -2.45 -5.14
N LEU A 206 55.87 -3.50 -4.38
CA LEU A 206 56.66 -3.40 -3.13
C LEU A 206 57.68 -4.54 -2.95
N SER A 207 58.36 -4.96 -4.02
CA SER A 207 59.34 -6.06 -4.00
C SER A 207 60.70 -5.66 -4.57
N LEU A 208 61.41 -4.74 -3.89
CA LEU A 208 62.78 -4.35 -4.27
C LEU A 208 63.70 -4.07 -3.07
N GLN A 209 63.71 -4.93 -2.05
CA GLN A 209 64.86 -5.11 -1.14
C GLN A 209 64.79 -6.41 -0.34
N SER A 210 65.93 -7.10 -0.23
CA SER A 210 66.27 -8.18 0.73
C SER A 210 67.82 -8.22 0.79
N SER A 211 68.52 -8.54 1.86
CA SER A 211 68.23 -9.32 3.09
C SER A 211 69.26 -8.86 4.17
N PRO A 212 69.72 -9.64 5.18
CA PRO A 212 69.11 -10.68 6.04
C PRO A 212 69.39 -10.49 7.57
N ARG A 213 68.55 -11.06 8.48
CA ARG A 213 68.94 -12.03 9.56
C ARG A 213 67.96 -12.17 10.76
N ARG A 214 67.67 -13.44 11.07
CA ARG A 214 67.52 -14.12 12.39
C ARG A 214 66.78 -13.48 13.59
N MET A 215 65.72 -14.19 14.00
CA MET A 215 65.41 -14.67 15.37
C MET A 215 65.22 -13.66 16.52
N ASP A 216 63.94 -13.35 16.81
CA ASP A 216 63.37 -13.62 18.15
C ASP A 216 61.95 -14.22 17.96
N ARG A 217 61.43 -14.95 18.96
CA ARG A 217 60.27 -15.84 18.82
C ARG A 217 59.36 -15.89 20.05
N SER A 218 58.88 -14.75 20.57
CA SER A 218 57.91 -14.77 21.69
C SER A 218 56.96 -13.56 21.83
N ARG A 219 56.11 -13.25 20.83
CA ARG A 219 54.89 -12.43 21.07
C ARG A 219 53.78 -12.69 20.03
N SER A 220 52.73 -13.39 20.45
CA SER A 220 51.54 -13.62 19.61
C SER A 220 50.62 -12.39 19.63
N GLY A 221 50.81 -11.49 18.68
CA GLY A 221 49.83 -10.45 18.33
C GLY A 221 49.03 -10.91 17.12
N VAL A 222 47.72 -11.11 17.26
CA VAL A 222 46.86 -11.59 16.15
C VAL A 222 46.69 -10.48 15.11
N GLY A 223 47.58 -10.46 14.12
CA GLY A 223 47.40 -9.67 12.91
C GLY A 223 46.15 -10.11 12.16
N ARG A 224 45.32 -9.16 11.74
CA ARG A 224 44.15 -9.43 10.89
C ARG A 224 44.63 -9.95 9.53
N SER A 225 44.63 -11.27 9.34
CA SER A 225 45.01 -11.88 8.08
C SER A 225 44.13 -11.38 6.95
N GLN A 226 44.75 -10.80 5.91
CA GLN A 226 44.07 -10.41 4.68
C GLN A 226 43.38 -11.59 3.99
N SER A 227 43.83 -12.82 4.26
CA SER A 227 43.17 -14.06 3.82
C SER A 227 41.71 -14.10 4.28
N ALA A 228 41.41 -13.80 5.54
CA ALA A 228 40.03 -13.81 6.03
C ALA A 228 39.14 -12.77 5.33
N THR A 229 39.66 -11.56 5.06
CA THR A 229 38.93 -10.54 4.29
C THR A 229 38.71 -10.98 2.84
N ASN A 230 39.72 -11.55 2.19
CA ASN A 230 39.62 -12.04 0.81
C ASN A 230 38.73 -13.28 0.69
N ILE A 231 38.71 -14.16 1.71
CA ILE A 231 37.79 -15.30 1.82
C ILE A 231 36.35 -14.81 2.02
N MET A 232 36.10 -13.76 2.80
CA MET A 232 34.76 -13.18 2.91
C MET A 232 34.34 -12.40 1.66
N ILE A 233 35.24 -11.70 0.98
CA ILE A 233 34.94 -11.01 -0.30
C ILE A 233 34.67 -12.03 -1.42
N ARG A 234 35.52 -13.05 -1.59
CA ARG A 234 35.25 -14.16 -2.51
C ARG A 234 34.00 -14.93 -2.06
N GLY A 235 33.80 -15.13 -0.77
CA GLY A 235 32.61 -15.75 -0.18
C GLY A 235 31.33 -15.03 -0.58
N PHE A 236 31.29 -13.70 -0.47
CA PHE A 236 30.18 -12.88 -0.98
C PHE A 236 30.03 -13.00 -2.51
N GLN A 237 31.12 -12.95 -3.27
CA GLN A 237 31.10 -13.10 -4.73
C GLN A 237 30.66 -14.51 -5.19
N TYR A 238 30.90 -15.54 -4.39
CA TYR A 238 30.41 -16.90 -4.62
C TYR A 238 28.97 -17.07 -4.13
N TYR A 239 28.56 -16.45 -3.02
CA TYR A 239 27.17 -16.45 -2.56
C TYR A 239 26.26 -15.77 -3.60
N SER A 240 26.66 -14.58 -4.08
CA SER A 240 26.03 -13.88 -5.22
C SER A 240 26.21 -14.58 -6.58
N ARG A 241 26.72 -15.81 -6.62
CA ARG A 241 26.74 -16.70 -7.79
C ARG A 241 26.09 -18.07 -7.52
N ALA A 242 25.98 -18.50 -6.27
CA ALA A 242 25.45 -19.80 -5.89
C ALA A 242 23.97 -19.96 -6.24
N ASP A 243 23.18 -18.90 -6.07
CA ASP A 243 21.76 -18.83 -6.49
C ASP A 243 21.53 -19.03 -8.00
N SER A 244 22.58 -19.09 -8.83
CA SER A 244 22.48 -19.25 -10.28
C SER A 244 22.78 -20.65 -10.83
N VAL A 245 23.15 -21.63 -9.99
CA VAL A 245 23.63 -22.95 -10.49
C VAL A 245 22.93 -24.13 -9.80
N ALA A 246 21.69 -24.43 -10.22
CA ALA A 246 21.02 -25.70 -9.93
C ALA A 246 20.29 -26.28 -11.16
N LYS A 247 20.81 -27.42 -11.66
CA LYS A 247 20.18 -28.39 -12.60
C LYS A 247 19.92 -27.96 -14.06
N SER A 248 20.78 -28.49 -14.93
CA SER A 248 20.40 -29.08 -16.23
C SER A 248 21.02 -30.49 -16.21
N SER A 249 20.28 -31.61 -16.25
CA SER A 249 19.38 -32.14 -17.29
C SER A 249 18.67 -33.40 -16.71
N CYS A 250 17.68 -34.11 -17.28
CA CYS A 250 17.20 -34.29 -18.67
C CYS A 250 15.65 -34.44 -18.78
N SER A 251 15.07 -33.79 -19.79
CA SER A 251 13.85 -34.15 -20.59
C SER A 251 12.84 -35.23 -20.09
N ARG A 252 11.61 -34.82 -19.69
CA ARG A 252 10.42 -34.79 -20.59
C ARG A 252 9.14 -34.20 -19.95
N ARG A 253 8.40 -33.44 -20.78
CA ARG A 253 7.03 -32.85 -20.67
C ARG A 253 6.16 -33.05 -19.39
N SER A 254 5.59 -31.89 -19.00
CA SER A 254 4.21 -31.60 -18.54
C SER A 254 3.97 -31.19 -17.07
N LEU A 255 3.24 -30.06 -16.92
CA LEU A 255 2.59 -29.45 -15.74
C LEU A 255 3.45 -28.76 -14.65
N SER A 256 2.93 -27.60 -14.16
CA SER A 256 3.43 -26.66 -13.11
C SER A 256 4.86 -26.09 -13.30
N ARG A 257 5.16 -24.78 -13.45
CA ARG A 257 4.54 -23.44 -13.15
C ARG A 257 4.81 -22.89 -11.73
N ALA A 258 5.05 -21.56 -11.66
CA ALA A 258 5.47 -20.71 -10.52
C ALA A 258 7.01 -20.61 -10.32
N SER A 259 7.58 -19.46 -9.92
CA SER A 259 6.98 -18.27 -9.28
C SER A 259 6.90 -16.98 -10.11
N GLU A 260 7.96 -16.57 -10.81
CA GLU A 260 8.10 -15.17 -11.29
C GLU A 260 7.35 -14.84 -12.58
N ASP A 261 7.11 -15.84 -13.44
CA ASP A 261 6.29 -15.69 -14.65
C ASP A 261 4.82 -15.36 -14.32
N ARG A 262 4.40 -15.39 -13.04
CA ARG A 262 3.02 -15.06 -12.63
C ARG A 262 2.61 -13.64 -12.98
N THR A 263 3.38 -12.60 -12.68
CA THR A 263 2.92 -11.22 -12.94
C THR A 263 2.77 -10.90 -14.42
N ILE A 264 3.55 -11.56 -15.30
CA ILE A 264 3.45 -11.40 -16.76
C ILE A 264 2.43 -12.39 -17.36
N SER A 265 2.40 -13.64 -16.92
CA SER A 265 1.40 -14.64 -17.36
C SER A 265 0.00 -14.38 -16.81
N ASP A 266 -0.15 -13.66 -15.70
CA ASP A 266 -1.45 -13.26 -15.15
C ASP A 266 -1.84 -11.86 -15.67
N SER A 267 -0.88 -10.98 -16.06
CA SER A 267 -1.17 -9.78 -16.87
C SER A 267 -1.64 -10.16 -18.28
N ILE A 268 -0.84 -10.94 -19.02
CA ILE A 268 -1.21 -11.44 -20.35
C ILE A 268 -2.36 -12.46 -20.25
N GLY A 269 -2.47 -13.19 -19.15
CA GLY A 269 -3.59 -14.10 -18.87
C GLY A 269 -4.89 -13.36 -18.58
N GLN A 270 -4.83 -12.21 -17.89
CA GLN A 270 -5.97 -11.33 -17.68
C GLN A 270 -6.31 -10.59 -18.98
N GLU A 271 -5.35 -10.01 -19.71
CA GLU A 271 -5.58 -9.42 -21.04
C GLU A 271 -6.17 -10.44 -22.04
N LEU A 272 -5.72 -11.71 -22.02
CA LEU A 272 -6.31 -12.79 -22.82
C LEU A 272 -7.67 -13.25 -22.29
N SER A 273 -7.90 -13.23 -20.97
CA SER A 273 -9.21 -13.59 -20.39
C SER A 273 -10.24 -12.49 -20.58
N GLU A 274 -9.82 -11.22 -20.57
CA GLU A 274 -10.63 -10.04 -20.87
C GLU A 274 -10.92 -10.02 -22.37
N MET A 275 -9.94 -10.13 -23.26
CA MET A 275 -10.21 -10.29 -24.70
C MET A 275 -11.04 -11.56 -25.02
N SER A 276 -10.90 -12.65 -24.27
CA SER A 276 -11.75 -13.84 -24.46
C SER A 276 -13.16 -13.65 -23.89
N ALA A 277 -13.33 -12.84 -22.84
CA ALA A 277 -14.63 -12.46 -22.30
C ALA A 277 -15.33 -11.45 -23.23
N GLU A 278 -14.64 -10.39 -23.66
CA GLU A 278 -15.08 -9.44 -24.68
C GLU A 278 -15.45 -10.15 -25.98
N PHE A 279 -14.65 -11.10 -26.47
CA PHE A 279 -14.97 -11.88 -27.66
C PHE A 279 -16.13 -12.86 -27.43
N ALA A 280 -16.29 -13.40 -26.22
CA ALA A 280 -17.46 -14.21 -25.86
C ALA A 280 -18.74 -13.37 -25.69
N GLU A 281 -18.62 -12.13 -25.22
CA GLU A 281 -19.71 -11.14 -25.12
C GLU A 281 -20.06 -10.56 -26.49
N GLU A 282 -19.09 -10.35 -27.38
CA GLU A 282 -19.31 -10.00 -28.79
C GLU A 282 -19.99 -11.17 -29.53
N HIS A 283 -19.54 -12.41 -29.32
CA HIS A 283 -20.24 -13.59 -29.84
C HIS A 283 -21.63 -13.75 -29.20
N SER A 284 -21.82 -13.48 -27.91
CA SER A 284 -23.11 -13.58 -27.24
C SER A 284 -24.09 -12.50 -27.71
N THR A 285 -23.65 -11.25 -27.85
CA THR A 285 -24.48 -10.15 -28.38
C THR A 285 -24.75 -10.30 -29.87
N SER A 286 -23.80 -10.80 -30.66
CA SER A 286 -24.01 -11.21 -32.05
C SER A 286 -25.02 -12.36 -32.18
N THR A 287 -24.94 -13.36 -31.28
CA THR A 287 -25.91 -14.46 -31.22
C THR A 287 -27.29 -13.97 -30.80
N LEU A 288 -27.38 -13.11 -29.78
CA LEU A 288 -28.63 -12.48 -29.33
C LEU A 288 -29.26 -11.58 -30.42
N ALA A 289 -28.43 -10.89 -31.22
CA ALA A 289 -28.89 -10.12 -32.37
C ALA A 289 -29.42 -11.05 -33.49
N ALA A 290 -28.75 -12.18 -33.76
CA ALA A 290 -29.22 -13.18 -34.70
C ALA A 290 -30.51 -13.87 -34.23
N GLU A 291 -30.60 -14.25 -32.95
CA GLU A 291 -31.82 -14.77 -32.32
C GLU A 291 -32.97 -13.76 -32.39
N ARG A 292 -32.69 -12.48 -32.15
CA ARG A 292 -33.67 -11.40 -32.29
C ARG A 292 -34.14 -11.22 -33.73
N ILE A 293 -33.24 -11.27 -34.71
CA ILE A 293 -33.61 -11.24 -36.14
C ILE A 293 -34.43 -12.48 -36.52
N ASN A 294 -34.11 -13.66 -35.98
CA ASN A 294 -34.90 -14.87 -36.17
C ASN A 294 -36.29 -14.76 -35.52
N ALA A 295 -36.39 -14.14 -34.35
CA ALA A 295 -37.66 -13.86 -33.69
C ALA A 295 -38.51 -12.86 -34.51
N GLU A 296 -37.95 -11.70 -34.86
CA GLU A 296 -38.62 -10.65 -35.64
C GLU A 296 -39.03 -11.15 -37.04
N THR A 297 -38.24 -12.01 -37.69
CA THR A 297 -38.64 -12.66 -38.96
C THR A 297 -39.70 -13.75 -38.79
N SER A 298 -39.68 -14.51 -37.68
CA SER A 298 -40.75 -15.47 -37.37
C SER A 298 -42.09 -14.78 -37.05
N GLU A 299 -42.05 -13.65 -36.34
CA GLU A 299 -43.21 -12.81 -36.07
C GLU A 299 -43.72 -12.16 -37.37
N ARG A 300 -42.83 -11.65 -38.22
CA ARG A 300 -43.20 -11.14 -39.56
C ARG A 300 -43.89 -12.22 -40.41
N LEU A 301 -43.39 -13.46 -40.41
CA LEU A 301 -44.04 -14.59 -41.09
C LEU A 301 -45.41 -14.93 -40.49
N ARG A 302 -45.57 -14.82 -39.16
CA ARG A 302 -46.86 -14.99 -38.47
C ARG A 302 -47.86 -13.91 -38.89
N LEU A 303 -47.42 -12.66 -38.94
CA LEU A 303 -48.23 -11.50 -39.34
C LEU A 303 -48.55 -11.49 -40.84
N GLU A 304 -47.64 -11.93 -41.70
CA GLU A 304 -47.91 -12.14 -43.13
C GLU A 304 -48.99 -13.21 -43.34
N LYS A 305 -48.99 -14.27 -42.53
CA LYS A 305 -50.05 -15.29 -42.56
C LYS A 305 -51.38 -14.76 -41.99
N GLU A 306 -51.37 -14.09 -40.85
CA GLU A 306 -52.59 -13.46 -40.29
C GLU A 306 -53.20 -12.45 -41.27
N LEU A 307 -52.38 -11.70 -42.01
CA LEU A 307 -52.83 -10.81 -43.08
C LEU A 307 -53.43 -11.58 -44.27
N GLN A 308 -52.86 -12.73 -44.65
CA GLN A 308 -53.47 -13.61 -45.67
C GLN A 308 -54.83 -14.15 -45.19
N ASP A 309 -54.91 -14.70 -43.97
CA ASP A 309 -56.16 -15.22 -43.38
C ASP A 309 -57.23 -14.10 -43.27
N VAL A 310 -56.84 -12.87 -42.92
CA VAL A 310 -57.72 -11.69 -42.90
C VAL A 310 -58.15 -11.25 -44.32
N THR A 311 -57.28 -11.28 -45.32
CA THR A 311 -57.68 -10.93 -46.70
C THR A 311 -58.58 -11.99 -47.33
N GLU A 312 -58.37 -13.27 -47.04
CA GLU A 312 -59.25 -14.34 -47.52
C GLU A 312 -60.62 -14.31 -46.83
N THR A 313 -60.68 -14.11 -45.52
CA THR A 313 -61.96 -13.94 -44.81
C THR A 313 -62.72 -12.69 -45.27
N ASN A 314 -62.04 -11.56 -45.52
CA ASN A 314 -62.67 -10.36 -46.06
C ASN A 314 -63.19 -10.59 -47.50
N LYS A 315 -62.43 -11.27 -48.37
CA LYS A 315 -62.88 -11.68 -49.71
C LYS A 315 -64.10 -12.62 -49.66
N ASN A 316 -64.14 -13.54 -48.70
CA ASN A 316 -65.28 -14.44 -48.49
C ASN A 316 -66.53 -13.68 -47.99
N LEU A 317 -66.35 -12.70 -47.09
CA LEU A 317 -67.42 -11.79 -46.66
C LEU A 317 -67.92 -10.93 -47.81
N GLN A 318 -67.05 -10.39 -48.66
CA GLN A 318 -67.44 -9.60 -49.83
C GLN A 318 -68.31 -10.42 -50.79
N GLN A 319 -67.94 -11.68 -51.09
CA GLN A 319 -68.80 -12.57 -51.87
C GLN A 319 -70.11 -12.94 -51.15
N ALA A 320 -70.16 -12.93 -49.81
CA ALA A 320 -71.41 -13.15 -49.07
C ALA A 320 -72.32 -11.93 -49.21
N THR A 321 -71.79 -10.70 -49.15
CA THR A 321 -72.52 -9.47 -49.45
C THR A 321 -73.04 -9.47 -50.88
N GLU A 322 -72.22 -9.80 -51.89
CA GLU A 322 -72.64 -9.89 -53.30
C GLU A 322 -73.80 -10.89 -53.51
N ARG A 323 -73.81 -12.03 -52.78
CA ARG A 323 -74.93 -12.99 -52.80
C ARG A 323 -76.19 -12.41 -52.13
N LEU A 324 -76.06 -11.77 -50.96
CA LEU A 324 -77.18 -11.16 -50.25
C LEU A 324 -77.78 -9.97 -51.00
N GLU A 325 -76.98 -9.16 -51.69
CA GLU A 325 -77.46 -8.10 -52.57
C GLU A 325 -78.25 -8.65 -53.77
N MET A 326 -77.78 -9.76 -54.36
CA MET A 326 -78.51 -10.47 -55.42
C MET A 326 -79.83 -11.06 -54.91
N GLU A 327 -79.84 -11.71 -53.74
CA GLU A 327 -81.07 -12.22 -53.12
C GLU A 327 -82.07 -11.09 -52.78
N LEU A 328 -81.58 -9.95 -52.30
CA LEU A 328 -82.40 -8.77 -52.01
C LEU A 328 -82.98 -8.16 -53.29
N LEU A 329 -82.23 -8.15 -54.40
CA LEU A 329 -82.75 -7.77 -55.72
C LEU A 329 -83.85 -8.73 -56.20
N TYR A 330 -83.70 -10.05 -56.01
CA TYR A 330 -84.74 -11.03 -56.33
C TYR A 330 -86.00 -10.83 -55.48
N ALA A 331 -85.88 -10.62 -54.17
CA ALA A 331 -87.01 -10.35 -53.28
C ALA A 331 -87.74 -9.06 -53.68
N ARG A 332 -86.98 -7.99 -53.98
CA ARG A 332 -87.54 -6.69 -54.40
C ARG A 332 -88.22 -6.73 -55.77
N ALA A 333 -87.83 -7.67 -56.64
CA ALA A 333 -88.51 -7.95 -57.89
C ALA A 333 -89.81 -8.76 -57.70
N ALA A 334 -89.88 -9.62 -56.67
CA ALA A 334 -91.08 -10.37 -56.34
C ALA A 334 -92.20 -9.46 -55.77
N ASP A 335 -91.86 -8.58 -54.82
CA ASP A 335 -92.83 -7.65 -54.19
C ASP A 335 -93.49 -6.70 -55.21
N LEU A 336 -92.78 -6.33 -56.28
CA LEU A 336 -93.27 -5.41 -57.31
C LEU A 336 -94.27 -6.03 -58.31
N ASN A 337 -94.44 -7.35 -58.31
CA ASN A 337 -95.24 -8.07 -59.30
C ASN A 337 -96.55 -8.67 -58.73
N GLY A 338 -96.90 -8.33 -57.48
CA GLY A 338 -97.92 -9.02 -56.68
C GLY A 338 -99.28 -8.34 -56.49
N ILE A 339 -99.55 -7.18 -57.13
CA ILE A 339 -100.79 -6.39 -56.88
C ILE A 339 -101.51 -5.99 -58.18
N VAL A 340 -101.93 -6.98 -59.00
CA VAL A 340 -103.02 -6.82 -59.98
C VAL A 340 -103.81 -8.12 -60.16
N SER A 341 -104.90 -8.28 -59.41
CA SER A 341 -106.22 -8.73 -59.90
C SER A 341 -107.21 -8.86 -58.73
N ASP A 342 -108.54 -8.90 -58.90
CA ASP A 342 -109.55 -8.35 -59.83
C ASP A 342 -110.89 -9.02 -59.42
N VAL A 343 -112.03 -8.66 -60.03
CA VAL A 343 -113.34 -9.34 -59.93
C VAL A 343 -114.06 -9.23 -58.58
N GLU A 344 -114.72 -8.08 -58.43
CA GLU A 344 -116.17 -7.89 -58.28
C GLU A 344 -117.10 -8.98 -57.67
N ASP A 345 -118.13 -8.44 -57.00
CA ASP A 345 -119.56 -8.81 -57.05
C ASP A 345 -120.17 -9.70 -55.95
N GLY A 346 -121.51 -9.64 -55.85
CA GLY A 346 -122.36 -10.73 -55.33
C GLY A 346 -122.67 -10.76 -53.83
N GLU A 347 -123.75 -10.06 -53.46
CA GLU A 347 -124.77 -10.41 -52.44
C GLU A 347 -124.42 -11.08 -51.08
N ASP A 348 -124.92 -10.42 -50.03
CA ASP A 348 -125.53 -10.97 -48.79
C ASP A 348 -124.76 -11.95 -47.86
N GLY A 349 -124.86 -11.71 -46.54
CA GLY A 349 -124.41 -12.58 -45.45
C GLY A 349 -122.91 -12.83 -45.28
N GLY A 350 -122.17 -13.07 -46.37
CA GLY A 350 -120.78 -13.57 -46.35
C GLY A 350 -119.75 -12.57 -45.82
N VAL A 351 -119.89 -11.28 -46.16
CA VAL A 351 -118.84 -10.27 -45.96
C VAL A 351 -118.43 -10.11 -44.48
N TYR A 352 -119.38 -10.09 -43.55
CA TYR A 352 -119.06 -9.95 -42.13
C TYR A 352 -118.39 -11.20 -41.55
N LYS A 353 -118.78 -12.41 -42.00
CA LYS A 353 -118.14 -13.66 -41.62
C LYS A 353 -116.70 -13.72 -42.16
N GLN A 354 -116.50 -13.41 -43.44
CA GLN A 354 -115.17 -13.38 -44.06
C GLN A 354 -114.25 -12.34 -43.41
N ARG A 355 -114.75 -11.14 -43.08
CA ARG A 355 -114.00 -10.12 -42.34
C ARG A 355 -113.67 -10.54 -40.90
N TYR A 356 -114.58 -11.22 -40.21
CA TYR A 356 -114.30 -11.78 -38.88
C TYR A 356 -113.23 -12.88 -38.95
N GLU A 357 -113.34 -13.81 -39.89
CA GLU A 357 -112.34 -14.86 -40.10
C GLU A 357 -110.99 -14.29 -40.55
N HIS A 358 -110.98 -13.19 -41.30
CA HIS A 358 -109.76 -12.44 -41.65
C HIS A 358 -109.11 -11.83 -40.41
N ALA A 359 -109.87 -11.06 -39.62
CA ALA A 359 -109.39 -10.45 -38.38
C ALA A 359 -108.92 -11.50 -37.35
N VAL A 360 -109.57 -12.66 -37.27
CA VAL A 360 -109.11 -13.79 -36.45
C VAL A 360 -107.80 -14.35 -36.99
N ARG A 361 -107.65 -14.58 -38.30
CA ARG A 361 -106.39 -15.03 -38.90
C ARG A 361 -105.24 -14.04 -38.71
N GLU A 362 -105.50 -12.73 -38.80
CA GLU A 362 -104.54 -11.67 -38.50
C GLU A 362 -104.16 -11.61 -37.02
N LEU A 363 -105.14 -11.75 -36.12
CA LEU A 363 -104.92 -11.78 -34.67
C LEU A 363 -104.15 -13.03 -34.24
N GLU A 364 -104.41 -14.19 -34.87
CA GLU A 364 -103.59 -15.37 -34.67
C GLU A 364 -102.18 -15.23 -35.27
N PHE A 365 -102.04 -14.64 -36.46
CA PHE A 365 -100.72 -14.41 -37.09
C PHE A 365 -99.86 -13.46 -36.24
N THR A 366 -100.41 -12.33 -35.80
CA THR A 366 -99.73 -11.40 -34.90
C THR A 366 -99.42 -12.04 -33.55
N LYS A 367 -100.33 -12.85 -32.99
CA LYS A 367 -100.06 -13.63 -31.76
C LYS A 367 -98.93 -14.65 -31.94
N ARG A 368 -98.89 -15.39 -33.06
CA ARG A 368 -97.79 -16.32 -33.39
C ARG A 368 -96.47 -15.56 -33.57
N LYS A 369 -96.49 -14.43 -34.27
CA LYS A 369 -95.31 -13.57 -34.45
C LYS A 369 -94.77 -13.03 -33.13
N MET A 370 -95.63 -12.49 -32.26
CA MET A 370 -95.22 -12.03 -30.93
C MET A 370 -94.67 -13.18 -30.06
N ALA A 371 -95.26 -14.38 -30.14
CA ALA A 371 -94.75 -15.55 -29.42
C ALA A 371 -93.35 -15.95 -29.93
N GLN A 372 -93.16 -16.03 -31.25
CA GLN A 372 -91.86 -16.32 -31.86
C GLN A 372 -90.83 -15.25 -31.48
N GLN A 373 -91.15 -13.97 -31.56
CA GLN A 373 -90.23 -12.89 -31.17
C GLN A 373 -89.83 -12.98 -29.70
N HIS A 374 -90.74 -13.35 -28.79
CA HIS A 374 -90.40 -13.59 -27.39
C HIS A 374 -89.56 -14.85 -27.15
N GLU A 375 -89.66 -15.86 -28.02
CA GLU A 375 -88.83 -17.06 -28.00
C GLU A 375 -87.42 -16.75 -28.55
N ASP A 376 -87.33 -16.05 -29.69
CA ASP A 376 -86.09 -15.57 -30.30
C ASP A 376 -85.32 -14.61 -29.36
N ASP A 377 -86.02 -13.68 -28.69
CA ASP A 377 -85.45 -12.78 -27.68
C ASP A 377 -84.93 -13.55 -26.46
N LEU A 378 -85.66 -14.59 -26.03
CA LEU A 378 -85.27 -15.44 -24.90
C LEU A 378 -84.04 -16.29 -25.24
N GLU A 379 -83.97 -16.87 -26.44
CA GLU A 379 -82.78 -17.59 -26.91
C GLU A 379 -81.56 -16.68 -27.00
N GLN A 380 -81.72 -15.45 -27.52
CA GLN A 380 -80.65 -14.45 -27.53
C GLN A 380 -80.18 -14.08 -26.11
N LEU A 381 -81.10 -13.86 -25.17
CA LEU A 381 -80.76 -13.56 -23.78
C LEU A 381 -80.07 -14.74 -23.08
N VAL A 382 -80.48 -15.99 -23.35
CA VAL A 382 -79.82 -17.19 -22.84
C VAL A 382 -78.43 -17.38 -23.47
N GLY A 383 -78.27 -17.11 -24.77
CA GLY A 383 -76.99 -17.12 -25.46
C GLY A 383 -76.01 -16.08 -24.93
N LEU A 384 -76.46 -14.84 -24.76
CA LEU A 384 -75.69 -13.74 -24.16
C LEU A 384 -75.32 -14.06 -22.70
N LYS A 385 -76.27 -14.57 -21.90
CA LYS A 385 -76.00 -15.03 -20.53
C LYS A 385 -74.89 -16.09 -20.52
N LYS A 386 -75.00 -17.13 -21.34
CA LYS A 386 -73.99 -18.20 -21.43
C LYS A 386 -72.63 -17.68 -21.88
N GLN A 387 -72.58 -16.68 -22.77
CA GLN A 387 -71.33 -16.03 -23.18
C GLN A 387 -70.72 -15.20 -22.04
N LEU A 388 -71.53 -14.52 -21.23
CA LEU A 388 -71.08 -13.77 -20.05
C LEU A 388 -70.62 -14.71 -18.93
N GLU A 389 -71.32 -15.82 -18.70
CA GLU A 389 -70.90 -16.88 -17.76
C GLU A 389 -69.54 -17.47 -18.17
N LYS A 390 -69.31 -17.75 -19.47
CA LYS A 390 -67.98 -18.16 -19.95
C LYS A 390 -66.92 -17.07 -19.75
N LYS A 391 -67.20 -15.82 -20.13
CA LYS A 391 -66.25 -14.71 -19.93
C LYS A 391 -65.88 -14.52 -18.44
N LEU A 392 -66.82 -14.83 -17.54
CA LEU A 392 -66.57 -14.82 -16.10
C LEU A 392 -65.68 -16.00 -15.64
N THR A 393 -65.88 -17.22 -16.15
CA THR A 393 -64.97 -18.35 -15.86
C THR A 393 -63.58 -18.12 -16.42
N ASP A 394 -63.47 -17.70 -17.69
CA ASP A 394 -62.20 -17.41 -18.35
C ASP A 394 -61.40 -16.36 -17.54
N ALA A 395 -62.05 -15.31 -17.02
CA ALA A 395 -61.43 -14.28 -16.19
C ALA A 395 -61.06 -14.75 -14.77
N TYR A 396 -61.79 -15.72 -14.19
CA TYR A 396 -61.40 -16.33 -12.91
C TYR A 396 -60.17 -17.23 -13.06
N GLU A 397 -60.07 -17.96 -14.17
CA GLU A 397 -58.91 -18.78 -14.50
C GLU A 397 -57.66 -17.91 -14.70
N GLU A 398 -57.76 -16.82 -15.48
CA GLU A 398 -56.66 -15.86 -15.65
C GLU A 398 -56.19 -15.25 -14.31
N VAL A 399 -57.12 -14.90 -13.42
CA VAL A 399 -56.79 -14.37 -12.08
C VAL A 399 -56.05 -15.40 -11.22
N GLU A 400 -56.34 -16.69 -11.34
CA GLU A 400 -55.62 -17.73 -10.59
C GLU A 400 -54.26 -18.06 -11.22
N GLU A 401 -54.12 -18.03 -12.55
CA GLU A 401 -52.80 -18.08 -13.21
C GLU A 401 -51.91 -16.90 -12.79
N GLN A 402 -52.45 -15.68 -12.80
CA GLN A 402 -51.73 -14.48 -12.33
C GLN A 402 -51.32 -14.62 -10.85
N ARG A 403 -52.16 -15.19 -9.98
CA ARG A 403 -51.81 -15.49 -8.58
C ARG A 403 -50.65 -16.48 -8.47
N GLN A 404 -50.64 -17.54 -9.27
CA GLN A 404 -49.55 -18.51 -9.30
C GLN A 404 -48.25 -17.87 -9.81
N VAL A 405 -48.29 -17.04 -10.85
CA VAL A 405 -47.14 -16.28 -11.37
C VAL A 405 -46.59 -15.33 -10.29
N VAL A 406 -47.43 -14.56 -9.59
CA VAL A 406 -47.01 -13.73 -8.45
C VAL A 406 -46.40 -14.58 -7.32
N GLY A 407 -46.92 -15.78 -7.07
CA GLY A 407 -46.36 -16.75 -6.12
C GLY A 407 -45.01 -17.35 -6.53
N GLN A 408 -44.70 -17.40 -7.84
CA GLN A 408 -43.37 -17.74 -8.35
C GLN A 408 -42.40 -16.56 -8.18
N TRP A 409 -42.80 -15.35 -8.59
CA TRP A 409 -41.98 -14.14 -8.45
C TRP A 409 -41.62 -13.84 -6.98
N LYS A 410 -42.56 -13.99 -6.04
CA LYS A 410 -42.29 -13.84 -4.60
C LYS A 410 -41.18 -14.77 -4.11
N ARG A 411 -41.19 -16.04 -4.52
CA ARG A 411 -40.14 -17.01 -4.19
C ARG A 411 -38.80 -16.65 -4.85
N ARG A 412 -38.81 -16.16 -6.09
CA ARG A 412 -37.58 -15.71 -6.78
C ARG A 412 -36.97 -14.48 -6.10
N VAL A 413 -37.79 -13.51 -5.68
CA VAL A 413 -37.33 -12.33 -4.91
C VAL A 413 -36.80 -12.74 -3.54
N GLN A 414 -37.43 -13.69 -2.84
CA GLN A 414 -36.91 -14.23 -1.58
C GLN A 414 -35.55 -14.91 -1.76
N LYS A 415 -35.35 -15.69 -2.82
CA LYS A 415 -34.06 -16.33 -3.14
C LYS A 415 -32.97 -15.29 -3.44
N LEU A 416 -33.27 -14.33 -4.31
CA LEU A 416 -32.35 -13.23 -4.66
C LEU A 416 -31.98 -12.37 -3.43
N ASN A 417 -32.90 -12.16 -2.49
CA ASN A 417 -32.61 -11.43 -1.25
C ASN A 417 -31.70 -12.22 -0.30
N GLY A 418 -31.79 -13.56 -0.30
CA GLY A 418 -30.84 -14.43 0.40
C GLY A 418 -29.44 -14.35 -0.22
N GLU A 419 -29.35 -14.59 -1.53
CA GLU A 419 -28.10 -14.51 -2.30
C GLU A 419 -27.42 -13.14 -2.16
N MET A 420 -28.20 -12.05 -2.14
CA MET A 420 -27.71 -10.70 -1.87
C MET A 420 -27.18 -10.52 -0.43
N HIS A 421 -27.74 -11.22 0.56
CA HIS A 421 -27.25 -11.17 1.94
C HIS A 421 -25.94 -11.96 2.07
N ASP A 422 -25.86 -13.14 1.47
CA ASP A 422 -24.67 -13.99 1.46
C ASP A 422 -23.49 -13.25 0.79
N VAL A 423 -23.74 -12.57 -0.34
CA VAL A 423 -22.72 -11.75 -1.02
C VAL A 423 -22.26 -10.55 -0.18
N ARG A 424 -23.12 -9.95 0.65
CA ARG A 424 -22.70 -8.90 1.60
C ARG A 424 -21.80 -9.44 2.69
N LEU A 425 -22.14 -10.59 3.29
CA LEU A 425 -21.30 -11.23 4.30
C LEU A 425 -19.92 -11.58 3.74
N LEU A 426 -19.86 -12.15 2.53
CA LEU A 426 -18.59 -12.42 1.84
C LEU A 426 -17.79 -11.13 1.56
N LEU A 427 -18.46 -10.03 1.19
CA LEU A 427 -17.78 -8.73 1.00
C LEU A 427 -17.24 -8.15 2.32
N GLU A 428 -17.99 -8.27 3.41
CA GLU A 428 -17.57 -7.88 4.76
C GLU A 428 -16.37 -8.71 5.24
N GLU A 429 -16.38 -10.03 5.03
CA GLU A 429 -15.26 -10.93 5.33
C GLU A 429 -13.99 -10.58 4.52
N GLN A 430 -14.12 -10.33 3.21
CA GLN A 430 -12.97 -9.94 2.38
C GLN A 430 -12.45 -8.55 2.73
N THR A 431 -13.33 -7.62 3.13
CA THR A 431 -12.93 -6.29 3.61
C THR A 431 -12.19 -6.41 4.95
N ALA A 432 -12.66 -7.24 5.88
CA ALA A 432 -11.96 -7.53 7.13
C ALA A 432 -10.60 -8.19 6.90
N ARG A 433 -10.51 -9.14 5.93
CA ARG A 433 -9.26 -9.79 5.53
C ARG A 433 -8.27 -8.80 4.92
N ASN A 434 -8.73 -7.90 4.04
CA ASN A 434 -7.89 -6.87 3.43
C ASN A 434 -7.36 -5.89 4.51
N ASN A 435 -8.23 -5.40 5.38
CA ASN A 435 -7.84 -4.55 6.53
C ASN A 435 -6.82 -5.24 7.46
N LEU A 436 -6.87 -6.57 7.62
CA LEU A 436 -5.87 -7.32 8.39
C LEU A 436 -4.53 -7.43 7.64
N LEU A 437 -4.55 -7.67 6.32
CA LEU A 437 -3.34 -7.72 5.49
C LEU A 437 -2.65 -6.36 5.44
N GLU A 438 -3.40 -5.26 5.29
CA GLU A 438 -2.84 -3.91 5.31
C GLU A 438 -2.22 -3.58 6.67
N LYS A 439 -2.86 -3.96 7.79
CA LYS A 439 -2.27 -3.84 9.13
C LYS A 439 -0.99 -4.66 9.29
N LYS A 440 -0.91 -5.87 8.69
CA LYS A 440 0.32 -6.68 8.68
C LYS A 440 1.42 -6.04 7.84
N GLN A 441 1.10 -5.50 6.67
CA GLN A 441 2.07 -4.78 5.83
C GLN A 441 2.64 -3.56 6.56
N ARG A 442 1.79 -2.70 7.13
CA ARG A 442 2.22 -1.52 7.90
C ARG A 442 3.08 -1.88 9.13
N LYS A 443 2.84 -3.05 9.77
CA LYS A 443 3.74 -3.57 10.82
C LYS A 443 5.09 -3.98 10.25
N PHE A 444 5.11 -4.81 9.20
CA PHE A 444 6.34 -5.27 8.55
C PHE A 444 7.21 -4.10 8.04
N ASP A 445 6.59 -3.09 7.43
CA ASP A 445 7.28 -1.88 6.96
C ASP A 445 7.91 -1.10 8.13
N SER A 446 7.23 -1.03 9.28
CA SER A 446 7.74 -0.42 10.51
C SER A 446 8.88 -1.22 11.12
N GLU A 447 8.78 -2.55 11.15
CA GLU A 447 9.80 -3.47 11.67
C GLU A 447 11.07 -3.42 10.80
N MET A 448 10.91 -3.43 9.48
CA MET A 448 11.98 -3.21 8.50
C MET A 448 12.67 -1.86 8.70
N GLN A 449 11.91 -0.77 8.87
CA GLN A 449 12.48 0.56 9.09
C GLN A 449 13.19 0.69 10.45
N ASN A 450 12.72 -0.02 11.49
CA ASN A 450 13.42 -0.10 12.78
C ASN A 450 14.75 -0.85 12.64
N LEU A 451 14.77 -2.03 12.01
CA LEU A 451 16.01 -2.77 11.75
C LEU A 451 17.01 -1.96 10.90
N LEU A 452 16.54 -1.18 9.92
CA LEU A 452 17.38 -0.25 9.16
C LEU A 452 17.94 0.89 10.01
N ASN A 453 17.24 1.34 11.05
CA ASN A 453 17.74 2.31 12.01
C ASN A 453 18.76 1.69 12.98
N ASP A 454 18.52 0.48 13.47
CA ASP A 454 19.44 -0.25 14.34
C ASP A 454 20.77 -0.51 13.62
N ILE A 455 20.73 -0.91 12.34
CA ILE A 455 21.92 -1.08 11.49
C ILE A 455 22.67 0.25 11.26
N ARG A 456 21.97 1.40 11.16
CA ARG A 456 22.61 2.72 11.11
C ARG A 456 23.28 3.05 12.45
N GLN A 457 22.64 2.72 13.57
CA GLN A 457 23.16 2.96 14.90
C GLN A 457 24.38 2.07 15.23
N GLU A 458 24.34 0.78 14.89
CA GLU A 458 25.48 -0.15 15.05
C GLU A 458 26.67 0.32 14.22
N LYS A 459 26.47 0.75 12.97
CA LYS A 459 27.53 1.34 12.14
C LYS A 459 28.14 2.60 12.78
N ALA A 460 27.32 3.52 13.26
CA ALA A 460 27.81 4.74 13.93
C ALA A 460 28.60 4.43 15.23
N GLN A 461 28.13 3.46 16.03
CA GLN A 461 28.85 2.98 17.21
C GLN A 461 30.17 2.28 16.83
N ARG A 462 30.16 1.45 15.80
CA ARG A 462 31.33 0.73 15.28
C ARG A 462 32.40 1.68 14.76
N GLU A 463 32.02 2.75 14.08
CA GLU A 463 32.94 3.82 13.68
C GLU A 463 33.49 4.60 14.89
N LYS A 464 32.66 4.90 15.90
CA LYS A 464 33.10 5.54 17.14
C LYS A 464 34.17 4.70 17.85
N LEU A 465 33.91 3.40 18.00
CA LEU A 465 34.87 2.43 18.56
C LEU A 465 36.12 2.25 17.71
N ALA A 466 36.02 2.40 16.37
CA ALA A 466 37.19 2.39 15.48
C ALA A 466 38.09 3.62 15.72
N ARG A 467 37.51 4.82 15.79
CA ARG A 467 38.22 6.07 16.10
C ARG A 467 38.87 6.02 17.50
N GLU A 468 38.14 5.52 18.50
CA GLU A 468 38.66 5.33 19.87
C GLU A 468 39.84 4.34 19.90
N LYS A 469 39.77 3.26 19.12
CA LYS A 469 40.88 2.32 18.95
C LYS A 469 42.08 2.96 18.24
N GLU A 470 41.87 3.80 17.24
CA GLU A 470 42.94 4.51 16.51
C GLU A 470 43.65 5.51 17.42
N ILE A 471 42.91 6.24 18.26
CA ILE A 471 43.48 7.12 19.30
C ILE A 471 44.31 6.29 20.30
N ALA A 472 43.77 5.19 20.84
CA ALA A 472 44.50 4.33 21.76
C ALA A 472 45.74 3.66 21.14
N LEU A 473 45.75 3.43 19.82
CA LEU A 473 46.93 2.97 19.09
C LEU A 473 47.98 4.07 18.94
N ALA A 474 47.57 5.31 18.67
CA ALA A 474 48.49 6.46 18.63
C ALA A 474 49.13 6.70 20.01
N GLU A 475 48.33 6.71 21.09
CA GLU A 475 48.82 6.82 22.46
C GLU A 475 49.81 5.70 22.82
N LYS A 476 49.51 4.45 22.42
CA LYS A 476 50.43 3.31 22.57
C LYS A 476 51.76 3.57 21.88
N PHE A 477 51.77 4.03 20.63
CA PHE A 477 53.02 4.32 19.91
C PHE A 477 53.80 5.48 20.56
N THR A 478 53.13 6.53 21.06
CA THR A 478 53.80 7.60 21.82
C THR A 478 54.45 7.06 23.10
N ILE A 479 53.78 6.18 23.84
CA ILE A 479 54.34 5.56 25.05
C ILE A 479 55.52 4.62 24.72
N GLU A 480 55.44 3.85 23.63
CA GLU A 480 56.52 2.99 23.18
C GLU A 480 57.75 3.78 22.68
N GLN A 481 57.55 4.92 22.00
CA GLN A 481 58.63 5.83 21.64
C GLN A 481 59.30 6.42 22.89
N ASN A 482 58.53 7.00 23.82
CA ASN A 482 59.05 7.54 25.08
C ASN A 482 59.84 6.50 25.90
N LEU A 483 59.39 5.23 25.87
CA LEU A 483 60.09 4.10 26.50
C LEU A 483 61.39 3.73 25.76
N SER A 484 61.43 3.85 24.43
CA SER A 484 62.65 3.66 23.63
C SER A 484 63.67 4.76 23.88
N ASP A 485 63.22 6.02 23.93
CA ASP A 485 64.07 7.18 24.20
C ASP A 485 64.68 7.10 25.61
N ALA A 486 63.88 6.72 26.61
CA ALA A 486 64.35 6.50 27.98
C ALA A 486 65.35 5.33 28.09
N ARG A 487 65.21 4.28 27.27
CA ARG A 487 66.19 3.17 27.21
C ARG A 487 67.51 3.62 26.60
N LEU A 488 67.46 4.36 25.48
CA LEU A 488 68.65 4.93 24.86
C LEU A 488 69.37 5.91 25.81
N GLU A 489 68.62 6.71 26.58
CA GLU A 489 69.19 7.60 27.58
C GLU A 489 69.88 6.83 28.73
N ILE A 490 69.36 5.65 29.11
CA ILE A 490 70.02 4.75 30.07
C ILE A 490 71.27 4.13 29.44
N GLU A 491 71.20 3.61 28.21
CA GLU A 491 72.33 2.98 27.51
C GLU A 491 73.50 3.96 27.33
N ILE A 492 73.23 5.22 26.96
CA ILE A 492 74.23 6.30 26.89
C ILE A 492 74.83 6.63 28.28
N LYS A 493 74.04 6.53 29.36
CA LYS A 493 74.54 6.73 30.74
C LYS A 493 75.40 5.54 31.19
N GLU A 494 75.01 4.31 30.87
CA GLU A 494 75.81 3.12 31.14
C GLU A 494 77.11 3.12 30.34
N GLU A 495 77.07 3.49 29.06
CA GLU A 495 78.26 3.60 28.23
C GLU A 495 79.23 4.65 28.79
N ARG A 496 78.75 5.85 29.14
CA ARG A 496 79.57 6.86 29.84
C ARG A 496 80.14 6.36 31.16
N LEU A 497 79.40 5.55 31.93
CA LEU A 497 79.92 4.92 33.15
C LEU A 497 80.99 3.87 32.84
N ARG A 498 80.87 3.11 31.75
CA ARG A 498 81.92 2.20 31.25
C ARG A 498 83.16 2.98 30.81
N THR A 499 83.00 4.05 30.02
CA THR A 499 84.13 4.89 29.58
C THR A 499 84.85 5.51 30.78
N LEU A 500 84.12 6.13 31.71
CA LEU A 500 84.72 6.74 32.91
C LEU A 500 85.36 5.72 33.85
N SER A 501 84.87 4.47 33.86
CA SER A 501 85.51 3.37 34.61
C SER A 501 86.77 2.88 33.90
N HIS A 502 86.74 2.77 32.57
CA HIS A 502 87.88 2.32 31.78
C HIS A 502 89.01 3.37 31.71
N GLU A 503 88.69 4.66 31.59
CA GLU A 503 89.66 5.76 31.75
C GLU A 503 90.35 5.68 33.12
N LEU A 504 89.65 5.26 34.17
CA LEU A 504 90.18 5.06 35.52
C LEU A 504 91.12 3.83 35.59
N GLU A 505 90.79 2.76 34.87
CA GLU A 505 91.64 1.57 34.70
C GLU A 505 92.90 1.85 33.86
N GLU A 506 92.77 2.57 32.74
CA GLU A 506 93.89 2.96 31.86
C GLU A 506 94.85 3.92 32.57
N LEU A 507 94.33 4.89 33.34
CA LEU A 507 95.13 5.73 34.24
C LEU A 507 95.87 4.93 35.32
N THR A 508 95.49 3.67 35.55
CA THR A 508 96.15 2.76 36.50
C THR A 508 97.23 1.88 35.84
N PHE A 509 97.27 1.73 34.51
CA PHE A 509 98.15 0.75 33.84
C PHE A 509 98.76 1.19 32.48
N GLY A 510 99.60 2.25 32.48
CA GLY A 510 100.32 2.71 31.28
C GLY A 510 101.75 2.15 31.13
N GLY A 511 101.95 1.15 30.26
CA GLY A 511 103.28 0.57 29.94
C GLY A 511 103.42 0.20 28.46
N LYS A 512 104.48 0.69 27.80
CA LYS A 512 104.68 0.66 26.33
C LYS A 512 105.69 -0.40 25.88
N THR A 513 105.67 -0.77 24.59
CA THR A 513 106.80 -0.78 23.62
C THR A 513 106.58 -1.67 22.39
N GLU A 514 107.10 -1.22 21.24
CA GLU A 514 107.40 -1.90 19.95
C GLU A 514 106.36 -2.80 19.27
N GLU A 515 105.62 -3.65 19.98
CA GLU A 515 104.47 -4.37 19.43
C GLU A 515 103.44 -3.38 18.87
N GLU A 516 103.30 -2.23 19.54
CA GLU A 516 102.64 -1.00 19.06
C GLU A 516 102.97 -0.65 17.60
N VAL A 517 104.21 -0.83 17.12
CA VAL A 517 104.61 -0.43 15.76
C VAL A 517 104.16 -1.45 14.71
N ALA A 518 104.13 -2.74 15.07
CA ALA A 518 103.54 -3.78 14.24
C ALA A 518 102.01 -3.67 14.22
N GLN A 519 101.41 -3.43 15.39
CA GLN A 519 99.98 -3.17 15.56
C GLN A 519 99.55 -1.91 14.80
N LEU A 520 100.30 -0.80 14.85
CA LEU A 520 100.03 0.43 14.09
C LEU A 520 100.11 0.21 12.58
N LYS A 521 101.02 -0.63 12.08
CA LYS A 521 101.07 -1.00 10.65
C LYS A 521 99.86 -1.86 10.24
N LYS A 522 99.47 -2.83 11.08
CA LYS A 522 98.26 -3.64 10.86
C LYS A 522 97.00 -2.78 10.92
N ALA A 523 96.88 -1.93 11.95
CA ALA A 523 95.78 -0.98 12.14
C ALA A 523 95.70 0.04 11.00
N LYS A 524 96.84 0.55 10.49
CA LYS A 524 96.87 1.37 9.28
C LYS A 524 96.25 0.64 8.09
N HIS A 525 96.60 -0.63 7.87
CA HIS A 525 96.07 -1.37 6.72
C HIS A 525 94.60 -1.81 6.91
N GLU A 526 94.18 -2.09 8.14
CA GLU A 526 92.77 -2.25 8.48
C GLU A 526 91.99 -0.94 8.35
N LEU A 527 92.59 0.23 8.63
CA LEU A 527 91.98 1.54 8.42
C LEU A 527 91.91 1.88 6.92
N GLU A 528 92.93 1.58 6.13
CA GLU A 528 92.90 1.70 4.66
C GLU A 528 91.78 0.82 4.07
N LYS A 529 91.59 -0.40 4.58
CA LYS A 529 90.45 -1.24 4.19
C LYS A 529 89.12 -0.63 4.66
N ARG A 530 88.99 -0.22 5.93
CA ARG A 530 87.77 0.38 6.47
C ARG A 530 87.36 1.64 5.72
N VAL A 531 88.31 2.49 5.31
CA VAL A 531 88.03 3.67 4.48
C VAL A 531 87.45 3.25 3.13
N LYS A 532 88.02 2.24 2.47
CA LYS A 532 87.47 1.74 1.19
C LYS A 532 86.12 1.04 1.35
N ASP A 533 85.94 0.27 2.43
CA ASP A 533 84.64 -0.33 2.78
C ASP A 533 83.60 0.79 3.03
N GLN A 534 84.00 1.89 3.68
CA GLN A 534 83.15 3.07 3.92
C GLN A 534 82.89 3.91 2.67
N GLU A 535 83.83 3.99 1.72
CA GLU A 535 83.61 4.61 0.40
C GLU A 535 82.54 3.82 -0.38
N GLU A 536 82.60 2.49 -0.35
CA GLU A 536 81.58 1.60 -0.95
C GLU A 536 80.22 1.73 -0.23
N GLU A 537 80.19 1.77 1.11
CA GLU A 537 78.97 2.04 1.89
C GLU A 537 78.36 3.42 1.58
N LEU A 538 79.18 4.45 1.35
CA LEU A 538 78.71 5.81 1.02
C LEU A 538 78.12 5.90 -0.39
N ASP A 539 78.68 5.20 -1.38
CA ASP A 539 78.12 5.12 -2.73
C ASP A 539 76.79 4.34 -2.75
N ASP A 540 76.69 3.21 -2.01
CA ASP A 540 75.44 2.46 -1.84
C ASP A 540 74.36 3.32 -1.14
N LEU A 541 74.73 4.06 -0.08
CA LEU A 541 73.83 5.00 0.59
C LEU A 541 73.39 6.15 -0.34
N ALA A 542 74.28 6.70 -1.16
CA ALA A 542 73.93 7.72 -2.15
C ALA A 542 72.94 7.18 -3.20
N GLY A 543 73.13 5.94 -3.66
CA GLY A 543 72.17 5.24 -4.52
C GLY A 543 70.81 5.03 -3.84
N GLN A 544 70.79 4.63 -2.57
CA GLN A 544 69.56 4.47 -1.79
C GLN A 544 68.84 5.80 -1.57
N VAL A 545 69.56 6.90 -1.34
CA VAL A 545 68.99 8.26 -1.25
C VAL A 545 68.30 8.66 -2.56
N GLN A 546 68.92 8.46 -3.73
CA GLN A 546 68.27 8.77 -5.02
C GLN A 546 66.99 7.95 -5.26
N LEU A 547 66.98 6.67 -4.87
CA LEU A 547 65.78 5.82 -4.91
C LEU A 547 64.67 6.34 -3.98
N LEU A 548 65.02 6.79 -2.77
CA LEU A 548 64.09 7.39 -1.81
C LEU A 548 63.55 8.76 -2.27
N GLU A 549 64.37 9.61 -2.89
CA GLU A 549 63.92 10.87 -3.50
C GLU A 549 62.97 10.64 -4.67
N GLN A 550 63.25 9.65 -5.52
CA GLN A 550 62.35 9.27 -6.62
C GLN A 550 61.04 8.66 -6.10
N ALA A 551 61.06 7.92 -4.99
CA ALA A 551 59.85 7.42 -4.33
C ALA A 551 59.04 8.57 -3.70
N LYS A 552 59.72 9.51 -3.01
CA LYS A 552 59.12 10.73 -2.45
C LYS A 552 58.40 11.54 -3.51
N LEU A 553 59.02 11.84 -4.65
CA LEU A 553 58.39 12.61 -5.73
C LEU A 553 57.12 11.94 -6.28
N ARG A 554 57.09 10.61 -6.40
CA ARG A 554 55.87 9.87 -6.77
C ARG A 554 54.77 10.00 -5.72
N LEU A 555 55.13 9.97 -4.43
CA LEU A 555 54.17 10.15 -3.33
C LEU A 555 53.66 11.60 -3.27
N GLU A 556 54.51 12.61 -3.47
CA GLU A 556 54.11 14.03 -3.51
C GLU A 556 53.15 14.30 -4.67
N MET A 557 53.40 13.74 -5.87
CA MET A 557 52.45 13.80 -6.98
C MET A 557 51.11 13.12 -6.66
N ASN A 558 51.14 11.94 -6.02
CA ASN A 558 49.93 11.22 -5.62
C ASN A 558 49.12 12.00 -4.56
N PHE A 559 49.79 12.58 -3.57
CA PHE A 559 49.16 13.46 -2.58
C PHE A 559 48.52 14.70 -3.21
N GLU A 560 49.18 15.38 -4.16
CA GLU A 560 48.56 16.55 -4.79
C GLU A 560 47.43 16.17 -5.76
N GLN A 561 47.49 14.99 -6.38
CA GLN A 561 46.35 14.40 -7.11
C GLN A 561 45.17 14.15 -6.17
N GLN A 562 45.37 13.47 -5.04
CA GLN A 562 44.32 13.22 -4.03
C GLN A 562 43.74 14.53 -3.48
N ARG A 563 44.59 15.55 -3.22
CA ARG A 563 44.11 16.89 -2.83
C ARG A 563 43.27 17.54 -3.92
N LYS A 564 43.61 17.38 -5.20
CA LYS A 564 42.82 17.89 -6.33
C LYS A 564 41.48 17.17 -6.48
N GLU A 565 41.47 15.86 -6.23
CA GLU A 565 40.26 15.02 -6.25
C GLU A 565 39.33 15.39 -5.09
N MET A 566 39.83 15.45 -3.85
CA MET A 566 39.08 15.89 -2.67
C MET A 566 38.49 17.30 -2.82
N ARG A 567 39.23 18.26 -3.39
CA ARG A 567 38.70 19.60 -3.72
C ARG A 567 37.52 19.54 -4.70
N LYS A 568 37.56 18.63 -5.68
CA LYS A 568 36.50 18.45 -6.68
C LYS A 568 35.27 17.77 -6.07
N GLU A 569 35.46 16.74 -5.24
CA GLU A 569 34.37 16.11 -4.49
C GLU A 569 33.69 17.09 -3.54
N MET A 570 34.46 17.96 -2.87
CA MET A 570 33.93 19.01 -2.00
C MET A 570 33.06 20.00 -2.80
N GLN A 571 33.56 20.50 -3.94
CA GLN A 571 32.76 21.38 -4.81
C GLN A 571 31.46 20.70 -5.27
N GLN A 572 31.54 19.44 -5.72
CA GLN A 572 30.34 18.71 -6.14
C GLN A 572 29.32 18.55 -4.99
N ARG A 573 29.78 18.36 -3.75
CA ARG A 573 28.90 18.30 -2.56
C ARG A 573 28.26 19.65 -2.25
N ASP A 574 28.99 20.75 -2.43
CA ASP A 574 28.43 22.09 -2.28
C ASP A 574 27.40 22.39 -3.38
N ASP A 575 27.68 22.03 -4.63
CA ASP A 575 26.73 22.12 -5.77
C ASP A 575 25.44 21.30 -5.49
N GLU A 576 25.59 20.04 -5.05
CA GLU A 576 24.47 19.16 -4.64
C GLU A 576 23.64 19.77 -3.48
N LEU A 577 24.29 20.44 -2.53
CA LEU A 577 23.62 21.11 -1.42
C LEU A 577 22.89 22.40 -1.85
N GLU A 578 23.40 23.14 -2.84
CA GLU A 578 22.70 24.30 -3.40
C GLU A 578 21.46 23.88 -4.19
N ASP A 579 21.51 22.79 -4.97
CA ASP A 579 20.35 22.22 -5.64
C ASP A 579 19.27 21.76 -4.64
N ILE A 580 19.66 21.09 -3.56
CA ILE A 580 18.74 20.70 -2.48
C ILE A 580 18.11 21.94 -1.82
N ARG A 581 18.90 22.97 -1.49
CA ARG A 581 18.39 24.25 -0.94
C ARG A 581 17.41 24.93 -1.90
N GLY A 582 17.74 24.98 -3.19
CA GLY A 582 16.87 25.55 -4.23
C GLY A 582 15.55 24.80 -4.36
N ASN A 583 15.56 23.47 -4.25
CA ASN A 583 14.35 22.65 -4.31
C ASN A 583 13.49 22.76 -3.03
N VAL A 584 14.11 22.86 -1.85
CA VAL A 584 13.39 23.18 -0.60
C VAL A 584 12.75 24.57 -0.69
N LEU A 585 13.46 25.59 -1.18
CA LEU A 585 12.92 26.94 -1.34
C LEU A 585 11.74 27.01 -2.33
N LYS A 586 11.79 26.27 -3.45
CA LYS A 586 10.66 26.10 -4.37
C LYS A 586 9.45 25.47 -3.67
N LYS A 587 9.67 24.44 -2.84
CA LYS A 587 8.60 23.77 -2.08
C LYS A 587 7.98 24.67 -1.02
N VAL A 588 8.78 25.48 -0.32
CA VAL A 588 8.28 26.50 0.61
C VAL A 588 7.36 27.48 -0.12
N LYS A 589 7.79 28.06 -1.24
CA LYS A 589 6.96 28.98 -2.03
C LYS A 589 5.66 28.39 -2.56
N ALA A 590 5.65 27.09 -2.90
CA ALA A 590 4.44 26.39 -3.30
C ALA A 590 3.46 26.24 -2.12
N LEU A 591 3.95 25.97 -0.91
CA LEU A 591 3.14 25.89 0.31
C LEU A 591 2.65 27.27 0.79
N GLU A 592 3.47 28.32 0.63
CA GLU A 592 3.08 29.71 0.88
C GLU A 592 1.91 30.12 -0.02
N SER A 593 2.01 29.90 -1.34
CA SER A 593 0.93 30.18 -2.29
C SER A 593 -0.34 29.33 -2.04
N GLN A 594 -0.21 28.07 -1.61
CA GLN A 594 -1.36 27.27 -1.19
C GLN A 594 -2.06 27.84 0.04
N LEU A 595 -1.29 28.33 1.03
CA LEU A 595 -1.83 28.97 2.23
C LEU A 595 -2.51 30.32 1.92
N GLU A 596 -2.00 31.07 0.94
CA GLU A 596 -2.64 32.30 0.43
C GLU A 596 -3.99 31.98 -0.23
N ASN A 597 -4.05 30.99 -1.13
CA ASN A 597 -5.29 30.56 -1.78
C ASN A 597 -6.36 30.11 -0.77
N GLU A 598 -5.98 29.26 0.20
CA GLU A 598 -6.85 28.82 1.31
C GLU A 598 -7.38 30.01 2.14
N TYR A 599 -6.58 31.08 2.30
CA TYR A 599 -7.01 32.32 2.95
C TYR A 599 -8.03 33.10 2.10
N GLU A 600 -7.85 33.16 0.78
CA GLU A 600 -8.80 33.81 -0.13
C GLU A 600 -10.14 33.05 -0.18
N GLU A 601 -10.11 31.73 -0.36
CA GLU A 601 -11.30 30.85 -0.37
C GLU A 601 -12.06 30.93 0.96
N ARG A 602 -11.37 30.83 2.10
CA ARG A 602 -11.96 31.04 3.43
C ARG A 602 -12.62 32.41 3.57
N THR A 603 -12.02 33.45 2.96
CA THR A 603 -12.57 34.81 3.01
C THR A 603 -13.82 34.94 2.11
N ILE A 604 -13.89 34.22 0.99
CA ILE A 604 -15.11 34.12 0.16
C ILE A 604 -16.23 33.42 0.95
N LEU A 605 -15.95 32.24 1.51
CA LEU A 605 -16.92 31.46 2.29
C LEU A 605 -17.45 32.24 3.51
N LEU A 606 -16.64 33.09 4.14
CA LEU A 606 -17.10 33.98 5.22
C LEU A 606 -18.05 35.09 4.73
N ARG A 607 -17.83 35.65 3.54
CA ARG A 607 -18.76 36.62 2.92
C ARG A 607 -20.10 35.96 2.59
N GLU A 608 -20.07 34.75 2.03
CA GLU A 608 -21.25 33.96 1.69
C GLU A 608 -22.03 33.55 2.95
N LYS A 609 -21.34 33.08 4.00
CA LYS A 609 -21.94 32.81 5.32
C LYS A 609 -22.69 34.03 5.85
N HIS A 610 -22.07 35.22 5.83
CA HIS A 610 -22.72 36.44 6.29
C HIS A 610 -23.88 36.90 5.40
N GLU A 611 -23.87 36.56 4.11
CA GLU A 611 -25.02 36.79 3.21
C GLU A 611 -26.18 35.83 3.50
N LEU A 612 -25.90 34.55 3.77
CA LEU A 612 -26.90 33.59 4.21
C LEU A 612 -27.48 33.96 5.58
N GLU A 613 -26.66 34.41 6.52
CA GLU A 613 -27.11 34.93 7.83
C GLU A 613 -28.06 36.13 7.69
N ARG A 614 -27.74 37.09 6.81
CA ARG A 614 -28.66 38.20 6.48
C ARG A 614 -29.99 37.72 5.92
N ARG A 615 -29.98 36.73 5.02
CA ARG A 615 -31.20 36.15 4.43
C ARG A 615 -32.04 35.40 5.47
N VAL A 616 -31.43 34.67 6.40
CA VAL A 616 -32.15 34.03 7.51
C VAL A 616 -32.83 35.07 8.39
N VAL A 617 -32.12 36.13 8.80
CA VAL A 617 -32.72 37.22 9.61
C VAL A 617 -33.88 37.90 8.87
N ALA A 618 -33.75 38.17 7.58
CA ALA A 618 -34.82 38.76 6.78
C ALA A 618 -36.06 37.84 6.67
N ILE A 619 -35.86 36.52 6.58
CA ILE A 619 -36.95 35.53 6.60
C ILE A 619 -37.60 35.45 8.00
N GLU A 620 -36.81 35.48 9.07
CA GLU A 620 -37.34 35.53 10.44
C GLU A 620 -38.17 36.80 10.69
N ASP A 621 -37.75 37.95 10.18
CA ASP A 621 -38.51 39.20 10.32
C ASP A 621 -39.79 39.21 9.48
N GLN A 622 -39.79 38.61 8.28
CA GLN A 622 -41.02 38.39 7.51
C GLN A 622 -41.97 37.42 8.25
N ASP A 623 -41.45 36.33 8.80
CA ASP A 623 -42.21 35.35 9.60
C ASP A 623 -42.69 35.93 10.96
N ARG A 624 -42.09 37.03 11.43
CA ARG A 624 -42.62 37.85 12.54
C ARG A 624 -43.74 38.79 12.09
N THR A 625 -43.61 39.47 10.95
CA THR A 625 -44.66 40.39 10.44
C THR A 625 -45.90 39.63 9.96
N ASP A 626 -45.72 38.49 9.29
CA ASP A 626 -46.82 37.62 8.86
C ASP A 626 -47.63 37.10 10.06
N ARG A 627 -46.96 36.59 11.10
CA ARG A 627 -47.64 36.20 12.35
C ARG A 627 -48.31 37.37 13.07
N ALA A 628 -47.78 38.59 12.96
CA ALA A 628 -48.43 39.77 13.53
C ALA A 628 -49.73 40.11 12.76
N ALA A 629 -49.71 40.01 11.42
CA ALA A 629 -50.89 40.17 10.59
C ALA A 629 -51.93 39.05 10.82
N GLU A 630 -51.50 37.78 10.94
CA GLU A 630 -52.36 36.67 11.36
C GLU A 630 -52.97 36.93 12.74
N ALA A 631 -52.19 37.39 13.72
CA ALA A 631 -52.69 37.73 15.05
C ALA A 631 -53.74 38.86 15.01
N GLU A 632 -53.56 39.87 14.14
CA GLU A 632 -54.51 40.96 13.98
C GLU A 632 -55.80 40.51 13.28
N THR A 633 -55.72 39.71 12.21
CA THR A 633 -56.92 39.11 11.57
C THR A 633 -57.66 38.17 12.51
N VAL A 634 -56.96 37.35 13.29
CA VAL A 634 -57.53 36.51 14.36
C VAL A 634 -58.15 37.37 15.46
N TYR A 635 -57.58 38.53 15.80
CA TYR A 635 -58.18 39.47 16.76
C TYR A 635 -59.46 40.12 16.21
N ARG A 636 -59.47 40.49 14.93
CA ARG A 636 -60.63 40.99 14.17
C ARG A 636 -61.77 39.95 14.19
N LEU A 637 -61.47 38.71 13.78
CA LEU A 637 -62.40 37.57 13.84
C LEU A 637 -62.88 37.29 15.28
N LYS A 638 -62.02 37.42 16.31
CA LYS A 638 -62.42 37.32 17.72
C LYS A 638 -63.33 38.47 18.17
N ARG A 639 -63.21 39.67 17.58
CA ARG A 639 -64.12 40.81 17.84
C ARG A 639 -65.49 40.60 17.19
N ASP A 640 -65.53 40.04 15.98
CA ASP A 640 -66.78 39.70 15.30
C ASP A 640 -67.47 38.49 15.93
N LEU A 641 -66.71 37.48 16.36
CA LEU A 641 -67.20 36.40 17.21
C LEU A 641 -67.69 36.90 18.58
N LYS A 642 -67.14 38.00 19.12
CA LYS A 642 -67.71 38.67 20.30
C LYS A 642 -69.02 39.39 19.97
N ARG A 643 -69.13 40.09 18.84
CA ARG A 643 -70.38 40.72 18.38
C ARG A 643 -71.51 39.69 18.24
N THR A 644 -71.27 38.57 17.55
CA THR A 644 -72.28 37.50 17.42
C THR A 644 -72.56 36.79 18.74
N LYS A 645 -71.57 36.60 19.61
CA LYS A 645 -71.79 36.09 20.98
C LYS A 645 -72.52 37.06 21.90
N VAL A 646 -72.46 38.38 21.66
CA VAL A 646 -73.30 39.35 22.39
C VAL A 646 -74.75 39.23 21.93
N LEU A 647 -75.04 39.18 20.64
CA LEU A 647 -76.39 38.94 20.13
C LEU A 647 -76.98 37.60 20.63
N LEU A 648 -76.16 36.54 20.68
CA LEU A 648 -76.53 35.27 21.31
C LEU A 648 -76.75 35.41 22.83
N ARG A 649 -75.93 36.21 23.51
CA ARG A 649 -76.08 36.51 24.94
C ARG A 649 -77.31 37.34 25.24
N ASP A 650 -77.76 38.23 24.37
CA ASP A 650 -78.99 39.00 24.57
C ASP A 650 -80.21 38.07 24.49
N ALA A 651 -80.22 37.15 23.52
CA ALA A 651 -81.22 36.07 23.44
C ALA A 651 -81.15 35.13 24.67
N GLN A 652 -79.96 34.80 25.16
CA GLN A 652 -79.78 34.02 26.39
C GLN A 652 -80.16 34.81 27.66
N THR A 653 -79.98 36.13 27.69
CA THR A 653 -80.33 36.99 28.84
C THR A 653 -81.84 37.13 28.99
N MET A 654 -82.63 36.94 27.92
CA MET A 654 -84.08 36.77 28.04
C MET A 654 -84.48 35.47 28.77
N LEU A 655 -83.64 34.42 28.75
CA LEU A 655 -83.83 33.17 29.51
C LEU A 655 -83.21 33.25 30.92
N GLU A 656 -82.00 33.80 31.02
CA GLU A 656 -81.17 33.84 32.23
C GLU A 656 -81.56 34.95 33.22
N ARG A 657 -82.56 35.78 32.90
CA ARG A 657 -83.30 36.59 33.91
C ARG A 657 -84.06 35.73 34.94
N SER A 658 -84.08 34.41 34.77
CA SER A 658 -84.61 33.48 35.78
C SER A 658 -83.52 32.91 36.69
N LYS A 659 -83.60 33.26 37.98
CA LYS A 659 -82.84 32.76 39.16
C LYS A 659 -81.45 33.37 39.36
N SER A 660 -81.23 33.94 40.55
CA SER A 660 -79.97 34.57 40.98
C SER A 660 -79.50 34.06 42.35
N ASP A 661 -78.24 34.39 42.66
CA ASP A 661 -77.68 34.57 44.01
C ASP A 661 -77.56 33.40 45.01
N SER A 662 -76.84 33.61 46.12
CA SER A 662 -75.36 33.70 46.18
C SER A 662 -74.84 33.58 47.62
N THR A 663 -74.15 32.47 47.95
CA THR A 663 -73.54 32.27 49.29
C THR A 663 -72.14 31.64 49.28
N GLY A 664 -71.81 30.79 48.30
CA GLY A 664 -70.56 29.99 48.31
C GLY A 664 -69.22 30.75 48.20
N LYS A 665 -69.22 32.06 47.92
CA LYS A 665 -67.99 32.84 47.62
C LYS A 665 -66.98 32.91 48.78
N ALA A 666 -67.40 32.75 50.03
CA ALA A 666 -66.51 32.77 51.19
C ALA A 666 -65.77 31.43 51.37
N ALA A 667 -66.52 30.32 51.45
CA ALA A 667 -65.96 28.97 51.53
C ALA A 667 -65.04 28.65 50.33
N LEU A 668 -65.39 29.13 49.13
CA LEU A 668 -64.56 29.04 47.93
C LEU A 668 -63.18 29.71 48.07
N ARG A 669 -62.99 30.71 48.93
CA ARG A 669 -61.64 31.27 49.18
C ARG A 669 -60.83 30.37 50.11
N GLN A 670 -61.42 29.95 51.23
CA GLN A 670 -60.70 29.11 52.19
C GLN A 670 -60.30 27.75 51.61
N LEU A 671 -61.16 27.14 50.78
CA LEU A 671 -60.83 25.94 50.02
C LEU A 671 -59.77 26.20 48.92
N LYS A 672 -59.74 27.39 48.30
CA LYS A 672 -58.70 27.76 47.33
C LYS A 672 -57.32 27.84 47.97
N ASN A 673 -57.17 28.55 49.09
CA ASN A 673 -55.90 28.62 49.80
C ASN A 673 -55.38 27.21 50.17
N GLN A 674 -56.26 26.31 50.64
CA GLN A 674 -55.88 24.92 50.94
C GLN A 674 -55.50 24.11 49.70
N ILE A 675 -56.09 24.40 48.53
CA ILE A 675 -55.68 23.82 47.25
C ILE A 675 -54.33 24.39 46.80
N GLU A 676 -54.12 25.70 46.90
CA GLU A 676 -52.87 26.39 46.53
C GLU A 676 -51.68 25.90 47.39
N ASP A 677 -51.86 25.73 48.70
CA ASP A 677 -50.86 25.14 49.61
C ASP A 677 -50.57 23.66 49.25
N ALA A 678 -51.61 22.87 48.96
CA ALA A 678 -51.47 21.47 48.56
C ALA A 678 -50.82 21.32 47.17
N GLU A 679 -51.07 22.25 46.25
CA GLU A 679 -50.44 22.33 44.94
C GLU A 679 -48.96 22.71 45.06
N CYS A 680 -48.60 23.64 45.95
CA CYS A 680 -47.22 23.96 46.27
C CYS A 680 -46.47 22.75 46.86
N ALA A 681 -47.07 22.06 47.84
CA ALA A 681 -46.49 20.84 48.43
C ALA A 681 -46.35 19.72 47.39
N ARG A 682 -47.35 19.52 46.52
CA ARG A 682 -47.31 18.58 45.40
C ARG A 682 -46.23 18.94 44.38
N ALA A 683 -46.04 20.21 44.05
CA ALA A 683 -44.99 20.67 43.14
C ALA A 683 -43.59 20.44 43.73
N ALA A 684 -43.39 20.66 45.03
CA ALA A 684 -42.15 20.33 45.72
C ALA A 684 -41.87 18.80 45.70
N ALA A 685 -42.89 17.98 46.01
CA ALA A 685 -42.78 16.53 45.95
C ALA A 685 -42.49 15.99 44.53
N ILE A 686 -43.09 16.59 43.50
CA ILE A 686 -42.80 16.26 42.09
C ILE A 686 -41.36 16.62 41.74
N LYS A 687 -40.85 17.79 42.15
CA LYS A 687 -39.44 18.16 41.92
C LYS A 687 -38.46 17.23 42.64
N ALA A 688 -38.73 16.86 43.88
CA ALA A 688 -37.92 15.89 44.62
C ALA A 688 -37.93 14.50 43.94
N LYS A 689 -39.10 14.05 43.48
CA LYS A 689 -39.23 12.81 42.69
C LYS A 689 -38.44 12.89 41.38
N GLN A 690 -38.52 14.00 40.65
CA GLN A 690 -37.77 14.22 39.40
C GLN A 690 -36.26 14.24 39.62
N ALA A 691 -35.76 14.82 40.73
CA ALA A 691 -34.35 14.78 41.09
C ALA A 691 -33.88 13.34 41.36
N ILE A 692 -34.64 12.56 42.15
CA ILE A 692 -34.32 11.15 42.43
C ILE A 692 -34.42 10.29 41.15
N GLU A 693 -35.36 10.58 40.24
CA GLU A 693 -35.44 9.93 38.94
C GLU A 693 -34.25 10.29 38.03
N GLN A 694 -33.73 11.52 38.12
CA GLN A 694 -32.50 11.92 37.43
C GLN A 694 -31.27 11.21 38.02
N GLU A 695 -31.08 11.22 39.34
CA GLU A 695 -29.99 10.50 40.03
C GLU A 695 -30.03 8.99 39.73
N LEU A 696 -31.22 8.41 39.63
CA LEU A 696 -31.41 7.01 39.22
C LEU A 696 -31.00 6.76 37.76
N ASN A 697 -31.29 7.68 36.84
CA ASN A 697 -30.88 7.58 35.44
C ASN A 697 -29.36 7.78 35.29
N GLU A 698 -28.76 8.72 36.03
CA GLU A 698 -27.31 8.99 36.02
C GLU A 698 -26.52 7.81 36.60
N THR A 699 -26.99 7.21 37.70
CA THR A 699 -26.39 5.98 38.25
C THR A 699 -26.59 4.76 37.37
N GLN A 700 -27.70 4.65 36.63
CA GLN A 700 -27.87 3.60 35.61
C GLN A 700 -26.90 3.80 34.44
N ALA A 701 -26.75 5.01 33.91
CA ALA A 701 -25.80 5.31 32.84
C ALA A 701 -24.35 5.03 33.27
N SER A 702 -23.98 5.39 34.51
CA SER A 702 -22.65 5.08 35.06
C SER A 702 -22.42 3.56 35.22
N LEU A 703 -23.45 2.80 35.61
CA LEU A 703 -23.37 1.34 35.67
C LEU A 703 -23.24 0.71 34.27
N GLU A 704 -23.99 1.18 33.29
CA GLU A 704 -23.89 0.72 31.90
C GLU A 704 -22.50 1.03 31.31
N GLU A 705 -21.95 2.22 31.58
CA GLU A 705 -20.58 2.55 31.16
C GLU A 705 -19.54 1.66 31.86
N ALA A 706 -19.66 1.43 33.17
CA ALA A 706 -18.74 0.56 33.90
C ALA A 706 -18.80 -0.89 33.38
N LEU A 707 -19.98 -1.41 33.03
CA LEU A 707 -20.14 -2.73 32.39
C LEU A 707 -19.52 -2.77 30.99
N ARG A 708 -19.68 -1.69 30.20
CA ARG A 708 -19.07 -1.53 28.87
C ARG A 708 -17.53 -1.54 28.96
N GLN A 709 -16.96 -0.74 29.87
CA GLN A 709 -15.52 -0.71 30.14
C GLN A 709 -14.99 -2.07 30.65
N ARG A 710 -15.78 -2.81 31.43
CA ARG A 710 -15.43 -4.17 31.90
C ARG A 710 -15.36 -5.15 30.74
N SER A 711 -16.33 -5.14 29.82
CA SER A 711 -16.27 -5.96 28.59
C SER A 711 -15.02 -5.64 27.77
N GLU A 712 -14.72 -4.35 27.53
CA GLU A 712 -13.51 -3.95 26.82
C GLU A 712 -12.22 -4.38 27.52
N ALA A 713 -12.20 -4.51 28.85
CA ALA A 713 -11.07 -5.05 29.60
C ALA A 713 -10.98 -6.59 29.49
N GLU A 714 -12.10 -7.30 29.58
CA GLU A 714 -12.20 -8.76 29.35
C GLU A 714 -11.76 -9.12 27.93
N ASP A 715 -12.22 -8.40 26.90
CA ASP A 715 -11.85 -8.63 25.50
C ASP A 715 -10.36 -8.37 25.24
N ARG A 716 -9.78 -7.31 25.81
CA ARG A 716 -8.32 -7.07 25.74
C ARG A 716 -7.52 -8.16 26.43
N ALA A 717 -7.97 -8.64 27.60
CA ALA A 717 -7.35 -9.77 28.29
C ALA A 717 -7.47 -11.07 27.46
N ASN A 718 -8.60 -11.28 26.78
CA ASN A 718 -8.81 -12.42 25.88
C ASN A 718 -7.93 -12.35 24.62
N VAL A 719 -7.66 -11.16 24.08
CA VAL A 719 -6.68 -10.98 22.98
C VAL A 719 -5.26 -11.29 23.47
N ALA A 720 -4.82 -10.66 24.56
CA ALA A 720 -3.47 -10.86 25.11
C ALA A 720 -3.21 -12.32 25.53
N ASN A 721 -4.23 -13.06 25.99
CA ASN A 721 -4.10 -14.49 26.28
C ASN A 721 -3.89 -15.34 25.02
N ARG A 722 -4.48 -14.96 23.87
CA ARG A 722 -4.26 -15.64 22.58
C ARG A 722 -2.87 -15.30 22.03
N GLU A 723 -2.50 -14.02 22.01
CA GLU A 723 -1.16 -13.59 21.61
C GLU A 723 -0.06 -14.30 22.44
N ARG A 724 -0.30 -14.53 23.74
CA ARG A 724 0.57 -15.34 24.59
C ARG A 724 0.61 -16.83 24.20
N THR A 725 -0.51 -17.46 23.85
CA THR A 725 -0.48 -18.87 23.40
C THR A 725 0.20 -19.02 22.04
N ASP A 726 -0.01 -18.07 21.14
CA ASP A 726 0.60 -18.06 19.81
C ASP A 726 2.14 -17.90 19.91
N LEU A 727 2.60 -17.02 20.83
CA LEU A 727 4.03 -16.85 21.13
C LEU A 727 4.65 -18.06 21.86
N LEU A 728 3.87 -18.83 22.63
CA LEU A 728 4.35 -20.08 23.23
C LEU A 728 4.50 -21.18 22.18
N SER A 729 3.54 -21.34 21.27
CA SER A 729 3.65 -22.26 20.11
C SER A 729 4.88 -21.94 19.28
N GLN A 730 5.11 -20.67 18.95
CA GLN A 730 6.30 -20.24 18.22
C GLN A 730 7.60 -20.51 18.99
N LEU A 731 7.61 -20.40 20.32
CA LEU A 731 8.80 -20.73 21.11
C LEU A 731 9.07 -22.24 21.11
N GLU A 732 8.03 -23.07 21.25
CA GLU A 732 8.12 -24.53 21.14
C GLU A 732 8.63 -24.95 19.74
N GLU A 733 8.07 -24.37 18.66
CA GLU A 733 8.52 -24.56 17.27
C GLU A 733 10.01 -24.17 17.07
N ASN A 734 10.46 -23.04 17.63
CA ASN A 734 11.86 -22.62 17.55
C ASN A 734 12.81 -23.50 18.39
N GLU A 735 12.36 -24.07 19.51
CA GLU A 735 13.14 -25.02 20.30
C GLU A 735 13.27 -26.38 19.58
N GLU A 736 12.24 -26.83 18.86
CA GLU A 736 12.29 -28.01 17.99
C GLU A 736 13.22 -27.79 16.78
N GLU A 737 13.13 -26.68 16.05
CA GLU A 737 14.07 -26.36 14.95
C GLU A 737 15.53 -26.31 15.43
N LEU A 738 15.79 -25.73 16.62
CA LEU A 738 17.12 -25.67 17.21
C LEU A 738 17.64 -27.07 17.60
N ALA A 739 16.76 -27.97 18.04
CA ALA A 739 17.11 -29.36 18.33
C ALA A 739 17.46 -30.13 17.06
N GLU A 740 16.67 -30.02 15.98
CA GLU A 740 16.96 -30.66 14.69
C GLU A 740 18.29 -30.16 14.09
N VAL A 741 18.55 -28.85 14.14
CA VAL A 741 19.82 -28.26 13.69
C VAL A 741 21.00 -28.77 14.53
N SER A 742 20.81 -28.96 15.83
CA SER A 742 21.83 -29.52 16.72
C SER A 742 22.13 -30.99 16.42
N GLU A 743 21.12 -31.83 16.21
CA GLU A 743 21.30 -33.23 15.81
C GLU A 743 21.97 -33.33 14.42
N SER A 744 21.51 -32.54 13.46
CA SER A 744 22.11 -32.44 12.12
C SER A 744 23.60 -32.04 12.18
N TYR A 745 23.96 -31.08 13.03
CA TYR A 745 25.35 -30.69 13.27
C TYR A 745 26.18 -31.82 13.89
N LEU A 746 25.64 -32.57 14.85
CA LEU A 746 26.31 -33.72 15.47
C LEU A 746 26.56 -34.85 14.45
N LEU A 747 25.56 -35.17 13.62
CA LEU A 747 25.65 -36.14 12.53
C LEU A 747 26.70 -35.73 11.50
N LEU A 748 26.66 -34.48 11.02
CA LEU A 748 27.63 -33.95 10.05
C LEU A 748 29.06 -33.92 10.62
N ASN A 749 29.24 -33.55 11.89
CA ASN A 749 30.54 -33.57 12.55
C ASN A 749 31.06 -35.01 12.73
N SER A 750 30.17 -35.99 12.97
CA SER A 750 30.54 -37.41 12.99
C SER A 750 30.95 -37.91 11.61
N GLN A 751 30.22 -37.55 10.55
CA GLN A 751 30.58 -37.89 9.16
C GLN A 751 31.92 -37.29 8.77
N LEU A 752 32.13 -36.00 9.02
CA LEU A 752 33.40 -35.30 8.75
C LEU A 752 34.58 -35.95 9.48
N SER A 753 34.37 -36.45 10.70
CA SER A 753 35.41 -37.19 11.44
C SER A 753 35.75 -38.55 10.81
N ALA A 754 34.78 -39.23 10.20
CA ALA A 754 35.00 -40.48 9.48
C ALA A 754 35.72 -40.24 8.14
N GLU A 755 35.31 -39.21 7.39
CA GLU A 755 35.95 -38.80 6.13
C GLU A 755 37.40 -38.32 6.35
N GLN A 756 37.70 -37.61 7.45
CA GLN A 756 39.07 -37.27 7.83
C GLN A 756 39.93 -38.52 8.13
N GLY A 757 39.35 -39.56 8.73
CA GLY A 757 40.02 -40.85 8.91
C GLY A 757 40.40 -41.49 7.57
N GLN A 758 39.43 -41.61 6.65
CA GLN A 758 39.66 -42.17 5.31
C GLN A 758 40.69 -41.37 4.51
N LEU A 759 40.67 -40.03 4.59
CA LEU A 759 41.66 -39.18 3.95
C LEU A 759 43.07 -39.41 4.52
N GLN A 760 43.19 -39.60 5.83
CA GLN A 760 44.47 -39.87 6.48
C GLN A 760 45.01 -41.28 6.16
N GLU A 761 44.14 -42.28 6.06
CA GLU A 761 44.49 -43.63 5.55
C GLU A 761 44.99 -43.56 4.09
N ALA A 762 44.27 -42.85 3.22
CA ALA A 762 44.67 -42.63 1.84
C ALA A 762 46.01 -41.90 1.72
N GLN A 763 46.27 -40.89 2.58
CA GLN A 763 47.55 -40.17 2.60
C GLN A 763 48.72 -41.09 3.00
N VAL A 764 48.53 -41.99 3.98
CA VAL A 764 49.52 -43.01 4.34
C VAL A 764 49.78 -43.97 3.17
N GLN A 765 48.74 -44.37 2.45
CA GLN A 765 48.87 -45.26 1.29
C GLN A 765 49.57 -44.58 0.09
N ILE A 766 49.35 -43.28 -0.13
CA ILE A 766 50.09 -42.49 -1.12
C ILE A 766 51.58 -42.47 -0.78
N VAL A 767 51.95 -42.15 0.46
CA VAL A 767 53.36 -42.11 0.90
C VAL A 767 54.03 -43.48 0.74
N ALA A 768 53.33 -44.58 1.06
CA ALA A 768 53.84 -45.92 0.83
C ALA A 768 54.14 -46.17 -0.67
N LEU A 769 53.19 -45.88 -1.55
CA LEU A 769 53.37 -46.02 -3.01
C LEU A 769 54.47 -45.09 -3.57
N GLU A 770 54.69 -43.92 -2.97
CA GLU A 770 55.81 -43.04 -3.34
C GLU A 770 57.17 -43.62 -2.93
N THR A 771 57.28 -44.26 -1.77
CA THR A 771 58.51 -44.95 -1.37
C THR A 771 58.83 -46.15 -2.27
N GLU A 772 57.81 -46.95 -2.65
CA GLU A 772 57.95 -48.06 -3.59
C GLU A 772 58.38 -47.57 -4.99
N LYS A 773 57.68 -46.55 -5.52
CA LYS A 773 57.99 -45.86 -6.78
C LYS A 773 59.43 -45.32 -6.82
N ASN A 774 59.95 -44.80 -5.71
CA ASN A 774 61.32 -44.33 -5.64
C ASN A 774 62.32 -45.51 -5.61
N SER A 775 62.06 -46.56 -4.82
CA SER A 775 62.90 -47.77 -4.85
C SER A 775 62.97 -48.42 -6.24
N LEU A 776 61.85 -48.46 -6.97
CA LEU A 776 61.80 -48.96 -8.35
C LEU A 776 62.58 -48.07 -9.34
N LYS A 777 62.62 -46.75 -9.14
CA LYS A 777 63.49 -45.85 -9.92
C LYS A 777 64.97 -46.11 -9.64
N ASP A 778 65.33 -46.30 -8.38
CA ASP A 778 66.73 -46.54 -7.99
C ASP A 778 67.22 -47.85 -8.63
N GLN A 779 66.41 -48.93 -8.55
CA GLN A 779 66.67 -50.19 -9.24
C GLN A 779 66.78 -50.03 -10.77
N LEU A 780 65.90 -49.24 -11.39
CA LEU A 780 66.00 -48.93 -12.82
C LEU A 780 67.31 -48.22 -13.15
N SER A 781 67.74 -47.26 -12.33
CA SER A 781 69.01 -46.54 -12.54
C SER A 781 70.24 -47.46 -12.43
N GLU A 782 70.24 -48.38 -11.48
CA GLU A 782 71.28 -49.41 -11.29
C GLU A 782 71.34 -50.36 -12.50
N LEU A 783 70.17 -50.78 -13.03
CA LEU A 783 70.08 -51.62 -14.22
C LEU A 783 70.48 -50.87 -15.49
N THR A 784 70.14 -49.58 -15.63
CA THR A 784 70.58 -48.73 -16.75
C THR A 784 72.10 -48.55 -16.73
N GLN A 785 72.70 -48.26 -15.57
CA GLN A 785 74.14 -48.11 -15.44
C GLN A 785 74.88 -49.44 -15.71
N ARG A 786 74.30 -50.59 -15.33
CA ARG A 786 74.81 -51.91 -15.73
C ARG A 786 74.76 -52.11 -17.25
N LEU A 787 73.63 -51.79 -17.90
CA LEU A 787 73.49 -51.90 -19.36
C LEU A 787 74.52 -51.03 -20.08
N GLU A 788 74.64 -49.76 -19.69
CA GLU A 788 75.61 -48.81 -20.25
C GLU A 788 77.06 -49.30 -20.08
N SER A 789 77.40 -49.92 -18.95
CA SER A 789 78.72 -50.53 -18.73
C SER A 789 79.01 -51.77 -19.61
N VAL A 790 77.97 -52.48 -20.06
CA VAL A 790 78.08 -53.60 -21.00
C VAL A 790 78.17 -53.10 -22.44
N GLU A 791 77.41 -52.06 -22.80
CA GLU A 791 77.46 -51.42 -24.11
C GLU A 791 78.83 -50.76 -24.38
N GLN A 792 79.48 -50.19 -23.35
CA GLN A 792 80.85 -49.67 -23.43
C GLN A 792 81.94 -50.74 -23.64
N LEU A 793 81.61 -52.04 -23.53
CA LEU A 793 82.53 -53.17 -23.74
C LEU A 793 82.30 -53.92 -25.08
N GLY A 794 81.41 -53.44 -25.95
CA GLY A 794 81.13 -54.03 -27.26
C GLY A 794 81.97 -53.41 -28.40
N ASP A 795 82.60 -54.26 -29.24
CA ASP A 795 83.54 -53.84 -30.31
C ASP A 795 82.94 -52.84 -31.33
N PRO A 796 83.49 -51.61 -31.45
CA PRO A 796 82.93 -50.57 -32.31
C PRO A 796 83.66 -50.46 -33.67
N THR A 797 83.19 -51.14 -34.72
CA THR A 797 83.73 -50.89 -36.09
C THR A 797 82.74 -50.98 -37.24
N ALA A 798 81.69 -51.82 -37.18
CA ALA A 798 80.78 -52.00 -38.33
C ALA A 798 79.65 -50.94 -38.41
N ASN A 799 79.06 -50.55 -37.28
CA ASN A 799 77.82 -49.77 -37.26
C ASN A 799 78.01 -48.25 -37.44
N SER A 800 79.14 -47.67 -37.01
CA SER A 800 79.22 -46.24 -36.66
C SER A 800 78.89 -45.25 -37.79
N LEU A 801 79.11 -45.60 -39.06
CA LEU A 801 78.80 -44.74 -40.21
C LEU A 801 77.31 -44.76 -40.61
N ALA A 802 76.64 -45.91 -40.42
CA ALA A 802 75.20 -46.02 -40.58
C ALA A 802 74.47 -45.39 -39.38
N THR A 803 74.91 -45.70 -38.15
CA THR A 803 74.34 -45.12 -36.93
C THR A 803 74.49 -43.61 -36.91
N ARG A 804 75.67 -43.03 -37.19
CA ARG A 804 75.84 -41.56 -37.27
C ARG A 804 74.93 -40.88 -38.31
N ARG A 805 74.62 -41.54 -39.43
CA ARG A 805 73.66 -41.01 -40.41
C ARG A 805 72.22 -41.08 -39.90
N LEU A 806 71.87 -42.12 -39.16
CA LEU A 806 70.56 -42.25 -38.53
C LEU A 806 70.42 -41.32 -37.31
N GLU A 807 71.45 -41.15 -36.49
CA GLU A 807 71.55 -40.17 -35.39
C GLU A 807 71.38 -38.73 -35.89
N PHE A 808 72.07 -38.34 -36.97
CA PHE A 808 71.89 -37.00 -37.55
C PHE A 808 70.48 -36.80 -38.08
N ARG A 809 69.89 -37.83 -38.71
CA ARG A 809 68.52 -37.76 -39.25
C ARG A 809 67.45 -37.81 -38.14
N ALA A 810 67.72 -38.49 -37.03
CA ALA A 810 66.91 -38.47 -35.82
C ALA A 810 66.94 -37.06 -35.22
N LYS A 811 68.13 -36.48 -34.98
CA LYS A 811 68.29 -35.11 -34.46
C LYS A 811 67.68 -34.04 -35.38
N GLU A 812 67.73 -34.24 -36.69
CA GLU A 812 67.05 -33.36 -37.67
C GLU A 812 65.51 -33.48 -37.56
N LEU A 813 64.97 -34.66 -37.28
CA LEU A 813 63.53 -34.89 -37.07
C LEU A 813 63.07 -34.46 -35.68
N GLU A 814 63.88 -34.67 -34.65
CA GLU A 814 63.67 -34.18 -33.27
C GLU A 814 63.60 -32.66 -33.26
N SER A 815 64.57 -31.96 -33.85
CA SER A 815 64.57 -30.50 -33.96
C SER A 815 63.37 -29.95 -34.76
N LYS A 816 62.91 -30.68 -35.80
CA LYS A 816 61.67 -30.34 -36.52
C LYS A 816 60.42 -30.60 -35.70
N LEU A 817 60.41 -31.65 -34.87
CA LEU A 817 59.31 -31.95 -33.96
C LEU A 817 59.23 -30.93 -32.81
N GLU A 818 60.35 -30.48 -32.27
CA GLU A 818 60.42 -29.37 -31.30
C GLU A 818 59.93 -28.05 -31.92
N LEU A 819 60.31 -27.78 -33.19
CA LEU A 819 59.79 -26.63 -33.92
C LEU A 819 58.27 -26.72 -34.08
N GLU A 820 57.73 -27.87 -34.50
CA GLU A 820 56.28 -28.07 -34.64
C GLU A 820 55.52 -28.08 -33.30
N GLN A 821 56.14 -28.57 -32.22
CA GLN A 821 55.56 -28.48 -30.88
C GLN A 821 55.51 -27.02 -30.39
N THR A 822 56.54 -26.21 -30.68
CA THR A 822 56.57 -24.80 -30.28
C THR A 822 55.72 -23.89 -31.18
N THR A 823 55.55 -24.17 -32.48
CA THR A 823 54.53 -23.52 -33.32
C THR A 823 53.13 -23.91 -32.87
N ARG A 824 52.87 -25.19 -32.62
CA ARG A 824 51.58 -25.69 -32.12
C ARG A 824 51.20 -25.07 -30.78
N ALA A 825 52.09 -25.01 -29.80
CA ALA A 825 51.82 -24.37 -28.50
C ALA A 825 51.50 -22.87 -28.63
N ARG A 826 52.13 -22.17 -29.59
CA ARG A 826 51.80 -20.77 -29.94
C ARG A 826 50.43 -20.63 -30.59
N LEU A 827 50.03 -21.58 -31.44
CA LEU A 827 48.69 -21.61 -32.04
C LEU A 827 47.62 -21.97 -31.01
N GLU A 828 47.86 -22.94 -30.13
CA GLU A 828 46.95 -23.31 -29.04
C GLU A 828 46.74 -22.14 -28.06
N THR A 829 47.79 -21.38 -27.74
CA THR A 829 47.68 -20.14 -26.93
C THR A 829 47.07 -18.93 -27.68
N GLN A 830 47.05 -18.92 -29.02
CA GLN A 830 46.19 -18.00 -29.78
C GLN A 830 44.73 -18.45 -29.75
N ILE A 831 44.46 -19.75 -29.89
CA ILE A 831 43.11 -20.32 -29.90
C ILE A 831 42.41 -20.12 -28.55
N THR A 832 43.11 -20.26 -27.41
CA THR A 832 42.51 -19.94 -26.09
C THR A 832 42.14 -18.47 -25.97
N ARG A 833 43.06 -17.55 -26.30
CA ARG A 833 42.78 -16.10 -26.30
C ARG A 833 41.63 -15.70 -27.23
N LEU A 834 41.51 -16.35 -28.38
CA LEU A 834 40.39 -16.14 -29.30
C LEU A 834 39.06 -16.67 -28.72
N LYS A 835 39.06 -17.81 -28.03
CA LYS A 835 37.88 -18.31 -27.30
C LYS A 835 37.45 -17.36 -26.18
N GLU A 836 38.38 -16.93 -25.33
CA GLU A 836 38.10 -15.94 -24.28
C GLU A 836 37.50 -14.64 -24.84
N ASN A 837 37.98 -14.18 -26.00
CA ASN A 837 37.44 -12.99 -26.65
C ASN A 837 36.03 -13.23 -27.24
N VAL A 838 35.75 -14.42 -27.78
CA VAL A 838 34.40 -14.80 -28.22
C VAL A 838 33.43 -14.90 -27.03
N GLU A 839 33.86 -15.47 -25.91
CA GLU A 839 33.06 -15.55 -24.67
C GLU A 839 32.77 -14.15 -24.10
N LYS A 840 33.76 -13.26 -24.05
CA LYS A 840 33.57 -11.84 -23.67
C LYS A 840 32.54 -11.16 -24.57
N LEU A 841 32.66 -11.29 -25.89
CA LEU A 841 31.71 -10.73 -26.86
C LEU A 841 30.30 -11.34 -26.75
N GLN A 842 30.17 -12.61 -26.38
CA GLN A 842 28.88 -13.25 -26.09
C GLN A 842 28.24 -12.68 -24.82
N ILE A 843 29.02 -12.48 -23.74
CA ILE A 843 28.56 -11.86 -22.48
C ILE A 843 28.13 -10.41 -22.73
N GLU A 844 28.92 -9.65 -23.49
CA GLU A 844 28.58 -8.28 -23.89
C GLU A 844 27.28 -8.25 -24.71
N SER A 845 27.14 -9.12 -25.71
CA SER A 845 25.93 -9.26 -26.53
C SER A 845 24.69 -9.61 -25.69
N ALA A 846 24.82 -10.51 -24.71
CA ALA A 846 23.74 -10.80 -23.76
C ALA A 846 23.37 -9.58 -22.91
N SER A 847 24.37 -8.84 -22.41
CA SER A 847 24.16 -7.61 -21.63
C SER A 847 23.49 -6.48 -22.44
N LEU A 848 23.74 -6.43 -23.75
CA LEU A 848 23.12 -5.46 -24.65
C LEU A 848 21.66 -5.84 -24.94
N LYS A 849 21.35 -7.13 -25.10
CA LYS A 849 19.97 -7.61 -25.27
C LYS A 849 19.09 -7.28 -24.05
N THR A 850 19.58 -7.50 -22.83
CA THR A 850 18.82 -7.16 -21.62
C THR A 850 18.66 -5.65 -21.43
N LYS A 851 19.65 -4.84 -21.79
CA LYS A 851 19.54 -3.35 -21.83
C LYS A 851 18.51 -2.87 -22.86
N VAL A 852 18.45 -3.49 -24.04
CA VAL A 852 17.44 -3.17 -25.07
C VAL A 852 16.04 -3.56 -24.59
N GLN A 853 15.88 -4.74 -23.97
CA GLN A 853 14.59 -5.19 -23.45
C GLN A 853 14.06 -4.26 -22.34
N THR A 854 14.88 -3.93 -21.33
CA THR A 854 14.46 -3.03 -20.24
C THR A 854 14.15 -1.60 -20.74
N ALA A 855 14.86 -1.11 -21.76
CA ALA A 855 14.53 0.14 -22.44
C ALA A 855 13.21 0.07 -23.23
N GLN A 856 12.88 -1.08 -23.84
CA GLN A 856 11.61 -1.28 -24.53
C GLN A 856 10.43 -1.39 -23.55
N GLU A 857 10.64 -1.99 -22.39
CA GLU A 857 9.66 -2.05 -21.29
C GLU A 857 9.40 -0.68 -20.66
N SER A 858 10.44 0.15 -20.45
CA SER A 858 10.26 1.52 -19.96
C SER A 858 9.55 2.41 -20.98
N ALA A 859 9.86 2.28 -22.27
CA ALA A 859 9.14 2.96 -23.35
C ALA A 859 7.64 2.59 -23.38
N ARG A 860 7.30 1.30 -23.22
CA ARG A 860 5.90 0.84 -23.12
C ARG A 860 5.16 1.42 -21.90
N ARG A 861 5.83 1.53 -20.74
CA ARG A 861 5.25 2.17 -19.54
C ARG A 861 4.98 3.67 -19.77
N LEU A 862 5.94 4.39 -20.34
CA LEU A 862 5.77 5.81 -20.70
C LEU A 862 4.67 6.03 -21.73
N GLN A 863 4.52 5.12 -22.71
CA GLN A 863 3.47 5.19 -23.72
C GLN A 863 2.07 4.97 -23.14
N ARG A 864 1.93 4.12 -22.12
CA ARG A 864 0.67 3.93 -21.38
C ARG A 864 0.32 5.16 -20.53
N SER A 865 1.27 5.68 -19.74
CA SER A 865 1.08 6.91 -18.97
C SER A 865 0.73 8.13 -19.85
N LEU A 866 1.33 8.23 -21.05
CA LEU A 866 0.97 9.26 -22.04
C LEU A 866 -0.44 9.08 -22.62
N ARG A 867 -0.99 7.86 -22.64
CA ARG A 867 -2.38 7.59 -23.04
C ARG A 867 -3.34 7.95 -21.92
N GLU A 868 -3.08 7.47 -20.70
CA GLU A 868 -3.83 7.77 -19.48
C GLU A 868 -4.00 9.30 -19.32
N ALA A 869 -2.90 10.06 -19.35
CA ALA A 869 -2.92 11.52 -19.26
C ALA A 869 -3.69 12.24 -20.40
N ARG A 870 -3.82 11.62 -21.58
CA ARG A 870 -4.64 12.16 -22.69
C ARG A 870 -6.12 11.89 -22.49
N GLU A 871 -6.47 10.73 -21.95
CA GLU A 871 -7.85 10.36 -21.63
C GLU A 871 -8.35 11.17 -20.42
N GLU A 872 -7.49 11.42 -19.43
CA GLU A 872 -7.73 12.40 -18.35
C GLU A 872 -7.97 13.82 -18.91
N ALA A 873 -7.07 14.33 -19.77
CA ALA A 873 -7.22 15.65 -20.37
C ALA A 873 -8.50 15.79 -21.23
N ALA A 874 -8.87 14.75 -21.97
CA ALA A 874 -10.14 14.71 -22.69
C ALA A 874 -11.34 14.76 -21.74
N SER A 875 -11.29 14.03 -20.62
CA SER A 875 -12.34 14.06 -19.59
C SER A 875 -12.44 15.42 -18.88
N ALA A 876 -11.33 16.15 -18.73
CA ALA A 876 -11.33 17.51 -18.21
C ALA A 876 -12.05 18.46 -19.18
N LEU A 877 -11.75 18.37 -20.48
CA LEU A 877 -12.39 19.17 -21.51
C LEU A 877 -13.90 18.90 -21.64
N THR A 878 -14.38 17.66 -21.45
CA THR A 878 -15.83 17.39 -21.44
C THR A 878 -16.52 18.01 -20.23
N ARG A 879 -15.94 17.88 -19.02
CA ARG A 879 -16.47 18.53 -17.81
C ARG A 879 -16.49 20.07 -17.93
N GLU A 880 -15.48 20.66 -18.56
CA GLU A 880 -15.45 22.09 -18.87
C GLU A 880 -16.59 22.48 -19.83
N GLN A 881 -16.79 21.72 -20.91
CA GLN A 881 -17.87 21.98 -21.85
C GLN A 881 -19.26 21.84 -21.19
N GLU A 882 -19.46 20.85 -20.31
CA GLU A 882 -20.68 20.67 -19.52
C GLU A 882 -20.91 21.83 -18.55
N SER A 883 -19.88 22.23 -17.79
CA SER A 883 -19.92 23.39 -16.89
C SER A 883 -20.27 24.68 -17.64
N THR A 884 -19.65 24.93 -18.81
CA THR A 884 -20.02 26.11 -19.62
C THR A 884 -21.41 26.02 -20.25
N ARG A 885 -21.98 24.82 -20.49
CA ARG A 885 -23.39 24.68 -20.92
C ARG A 885 -24.33 25.03 -19.77
N ALA A 886 -24.11 24.44 -18.59
CA ALA A 886 -24.89 24.75 -17.38
C ALA A 886 -24.85 26.26 -17.04
N ARG A 887 -23.68 26.92 -17.14
CA ARG A 887 -23.58 28.38 -16.99
C ARG A 887 -24.46 29.14 -17.99
N ARG A 888 -24.41 28.81 -19.29
CA ARG A 888 -25.23 29.46 -20.33
C ARG A 888 -26.73 29.19 -20.18
N GLU A 889 -27.12 28.13 -19.48
CA GLU A 889 -28.52 27.83 -19.15
C GLU A 889 -28.98 28.64 -17.94
N LEU A 890 -28.17 28.73 -16.88
CA LEU A 890 -28.40 29.61 -15.73
C LEU A 890 -28.46 31.10 -16.13
N GLU A 891 -27.59 31.54 -17.04
CA GLU A 891 -27.60 32.90 -17.60
C GLU A 891 -28.94 33.23 -18.29
N LYS A 892 -29.49 32.30 -19.09
CA LYS A 892 -30.82 32.48 -19.72
C LYS A 892 -31.97 32.46 -18.71
N CYS A 893 -31.87 31.63 -17.68
CA CYS A 893 -32.86 31.62 -16.59
C CYS A 893 -32.84 32.94 -15.81
N LEU A 894 -31.66 33.55 -15.63
CA LEU A 894 -31.53 34.88 -15.04
C LEU A 894 -32.12 35.96 -15.96
N GLU A 895 -31.76 35.99 -17.25
CA GLU A 895 -32.35 36.92 -18.25
C GLU A 895 -33.89 36.85 -18.27
N ALA A 896 -34.45 35.64 -18.21
CA ALA A 896 -35.90 35.43 -18.16
C ALA A 896 -36.52 35.97 -16.85
N ALA A 897 -35.93 35.64 -15.69
CA ALA A 897 -36.41 36.13 -14.40
C ALA A 897 -36.28 37.65 -14.25
N GLU A 898 -35.25 38.27 -14.83
CA GLU A 898 -35.10 39.73 -14.90
C GLU A 898 -36.17 40.37 -15.80
N ALA A 899 -36.49 39.75 -16.93
CA ALA A 899 -37.57 40.20 -17.82
C ALA A 899 -38.95 40.09 -17.14
N GLU A 900 -39.27 38.99 -16.48
CA GLU A 900 -40.50 38.83 -15.67
C GLU A 900 -40.55 39.84 -14.53
N THR A 901 -39.43 40.05 -13.81
CA THR A 901 -39.31 41.05 -12.75
C THR A 901 -39.51 42.47 -13.28
N LYS A 902 -39.09 42.76 -14.53
CA LYS A 902 -39.34 44.05 -15.17
C LYS A 902 -40.83 44.22 -15.49
N VAL A 903 -41.47 43.22 -16.11
CA VAL A 903 -42.92 43.27 -16.41
C VAL A 903 -43.72 43.47 -15.12
N ALA A 904 -43.44 42.71 -14.06
CA ALA A 904 -44.11 42.87 -12.77
C ALA A 904 -43.92 44.27 -12.14
N LYS A 905 -42.77 44.94 -12.37
CA LYS A 905 -42.53 46.32 -11.93
C LYS A 905 -43.29 47.34 -12.78
N ASP A 906 -43.45 47.09 -14.08
CA ASP A 906 -44.19 47.96 -14.99
C ASP A 906 -45.71 47.80 -14.80
N ASP A 907 -46.21 46.58 -14.55
CA ASP A 907 -47.58 46.32 -14.11
C ASP A 907 -47.89 46.96 -12.74
N LEU A 908 -46.95 46.89 -11.78
CA LEU A 908 -47.10 47.56 -10.49
C LEU A 908 -47.16 49.09 -10.64
N ARG A 909 -46.35 49.69 -11.53
CA ARG A 909 -46.46 51.12 -11.87
C ARG A 909 -47.81 51.47 -12.46
N LEU A 910 -48.32 50.65 -13.39
CA LEU A 910 -49.63 50.85 -14.00
C LEU A 910 -50.77 50.71 -12.97
N ALA A 911 -50.64 49.77 -12.04
CA ALA A 911 -51.59 49.59 -10.93
C ALA A 911 -51.56 50.77 -9.94
N LEU A 912 -50.38 51.28 -9.60
CA LEU A 912 -50.22 52.47 -8.75
C LEU A 912 -50.78 53.72 -9.45
N GLN A 913 -50.42 53.97 -10.71
CA GLN A 913 -50.97 55.09 -11.47
C GLN A 913 -52.50 54.99 -11.58
N ARG A 914 -53.06 53.79 -11.76
CA ARG A 914 -54.52 53.59 -11.77
C ARG A 914 -55.16 53.80 -10.39
N ILE A 915 -54.42 53.58 -9.29
CA ILE A 915 -54.86 53.95 -7.94
C ILE A 915 -54.82 55.48 -7.79
N ASP A 916 -53.78 56.16 -8.28
CA ASP A 916 -53.65 57.61 -8.25
C ASP A 916 -54.73 58.30 -9.12
N ASP A 917 -55.03 57.77 -10.30
CA ASP A 917 -56.13 58.19 -11.18
C ASP A 917 -57.50 58.04 -10.47
N LEU A 918 -57.72 56.91 -9.78
CA LEU A 918 -58.95 56.66 -9.02
C LEU A 918 -59.05 57.53 -7.75
N GLN A 919 -57.94 57.80 -7.06
CA GLN A 919 -57.92 58.74 -5.94
C GLN A 919 -58.18 60.16 -6.42
N SER A 920 -57.61 60.57 -7.56
CA SER A 920 -57.86 61.86 -8.20
C SER A 920 -59.32 62.02 -8.63
N ALA A 921 -59.94 60.96 -9.16
CA ALA A 921 -61.37 60.96 -9.47
C ALA A 921 -62.24 61.05 -8.21
N ILE A 922 -61.93 60.27 -7.17
CA ILE A 922 -62.65 60.31 -5.88
C ILE A 922 -62.51 61.67 -5.19
N GLN A 923 -61.34 62.33 -5.29
CA GLN A 923 -61.17 63.69 -4.77
C GLN A 923 -61.88 64.74 -5.63
N GLY A 924 -61.88 64.59 -6.97
CA GLY A 924 -62.67 65.45 -7.86
C GLY A 924 -64.18 65.36 -7.63
N ASP A 925 -64.71 64.18 -7.29
CA ASP A 925 -66.11 64.00 -6.89
C ASP A 925 -66.39 64.53 -5.46
N LEU A 926 -65.39 64.55 -4.56
CA LEU A 926 -65.51 65.12 -3.21
C LEU A 926 -65.44 66.65 -3.19
N ASP A 927 -64.65 67.25 -4.08
CA ASP A 927 -64.52 68.72 -4.23
C ASP A 927 -65.76 69.35 -4.90
N LEU A 928 -66.69 68.55 -5.44
CA LEU A 928 -67.93 69.01 -6.09
C LEU A 928 -69.15 69.15 -5.16
N ASP A 929 -69.09 68.67 -3.92
CA ASP A 929 -70.22 68.70 -2.95
C ASP A 929 -69.87 69.47 -1.66
N CYS A 930 -68.71 70.17 -1.60
CA CYS A 930 -68.17 70.75 -0.36
C CYS A 930 -67.55 72.17 -0.46
N SER A 931 -67.77 72.94 -1.53
CA SER A 931 -67.58 74.41 -1.47
C SER A 931 -68.36 75.22 -2.53
N GLU A 932 -69.47 75.83 -2.12
CA GLU A 932 -69.76 77.20 -2.55
C GLU A 932 -68.98 78.20 -1.67
N GLU A 933 -68.90 79.46 -2.12
CA GLU A 933 -68.35 80.63 -1.42
C GLU A 933 -66.83 80.70 -1.11
N ALA A 934 -66.09 81.16 -2.14
CA ALA A 934 -65.04 82.20 -2.06
C ALA A 934 -63.68 81.87 -1.36
N THR A 935 -62.55 82.48 -1.75
CA THR A 935 -62.33 83.68 -2.58
C THR A 935 -61.40 83.45 -3.79
N THR A 936 -61.60 84.28 -4.81
CA THR A 936 -60.90 84.33 -6.10
C THR A 936 -59.52 85.02 -6.07
N GLU A 937 -58.68 84.67 -7.06
CA GLU A 937 -57.78 85.58 -7.81
C GLU A 937 -56.50 86.17 -7.16
N ASN A 938 -55.38 86.37 -7.88
CA ASN A 938 -54.99 85.85 -9.22
C ASN A 938 -53.45 85.92 -9.47
N SER A 939 -53.02 85.17 -10.49
CA SER A 939 -51.96 85.47 -11.48
C SER A 939 -50.49 85.72 -11.04
N ASP A 940 -49.63 84.76 -11.41
CA ASP A 940 -48.49 84.84 -12.36
C ASP A 940 -47.44 85.98 -12.27
N ARG A 941 -46.17 85.78 -12.68
CA ARG A 941 -45.55 84.75 -13.55
C ARG A 941 -44.23 84.23 -12.99
#